data_AF-A0A354PFJ3-F1
#
_entry.id   AF-A0A354PFJ3-F1
#
_cell.length_a   1.000
_cell.length_b   1.000
_cell.length_c   1.000
_cell.angle_alpha   90.00
_cell.angle_beta   90.00
_cell.angle_gamma   90.00
#
_symmetry.space_group_name_H-M   'P 1'
#
loop_
_entity.id
_entity.type
_entity.pdbx_description
1 polymer ?
#
loop_
_entity_poly.entity_id
_entity_poly.type
_entity_poly.pdbx_seq_one_letter_code
_entity_poly.pdbx_strand_id
1 'polypeptide(L)'
;MLDSIIRFSLHNRAIVAIASLLVMLVGASLLRTMPVDVFPDLNRPTVTIMTEAPGLAPEEVEVLVTRPIELLLNGATGVKRVRSSSAIGLSIIWVEFDWGTDIFIDRQIVNEKLQLAQSKLPAGTNPTLAPISSIMGEIMLLALRSDIEPSSKFEADAKAMELRTLGEFTVRNRLLAVEGVSQVSVMGGILKQYQVLTSPSRLAARNVTLAQLTDATTKANVLAGGGVMDRGEKESLLRIQGQSLTLEEVAATPILWREQVPIRIGDVADVKLGGPIKRGDASAVVKIEPDVNFAVDRAAEYAQMNDGEHQAASERDLVGQPHARPYRELRGGMAVMLTVQKQPDADTIKLDRRISDVLASVQRELPEDVKLESEIFRQSHFIEAAVDNVSEAVRDGAIWVIVILFLLMGNFRTSISSLSSMPLSILLTVIVFYLFGITINTMTLGGIAVAIGDLVDDSIVDVENIYRRLRENKQLPTEAQKPALDIIFSASSEIRNSIVYATLIVVLVVLPLFMMSGIEGRLFAPLGIAYIVALLCSLVVALTFTPVLASVLLPRAPFLADKREPLIMRWLKYWDERLLRWTLGRPRTVLAGVSVLVLLSCMTLPWMGGEFLPPFNEGTATINLRLEPGTSLGESQRIAGRVEDILLEVPEVLSVARRTGRAELDEHAEGVNNTEFEVQFAQHKIEKLGWHNAVLRAIPIAHLWSFEYQGRAQESVIADL
;
A
#
# COMPACT_ATOMS: atom_id res chain seq x y z
N MET A 1 33.41 -5.34 33.98
CA MET A 1 32.88 -4.28 33.10
C MET A 1 31.39 -4.07 33.33
N LEU A 2 30.57 -5.11 33.22
CA LEU A 2 29.12 -5.00 33.40
C LEU A 2 28.69 -4.64 34.85
N ASP A 3 29.42 -5.08 35.89
CA ASP A 3 29.23 -4.59 37.28
C ASP A 3 29.39 -3.09 37.41
N SER A 4 30.31 -2.51 36.63
CA SER A 4 30.59 -1.09 36.66
C SER A 4 29.41 -0.28 36.13
N ILE A 5 28.64 -0.81 35.16
CA ILE A 5 27.46 -0.16 34.59
C ILE A 5 26.34 -0.08 35.63
N ILE A 6 26.06 -1.19 36.32
CA ILE A 6 25.05 -1.22 37.39
C ILE A 6 25.49 -0.30 38.54
N ARG A 7 26.75 -0.36 38.95
CA ARG A 7 27.30 0.50 40.01
C ARG A 7 27.19 1.98 39.65
N PHE A 8 27.55 2.34 38.41
CA PHE A 8 27.45 3.70 37.89
C PHE A 8 26.00 4.18 37.90
N SER A 9 25.07 3.33 37.42
CA SER A 9 23.64 3.65 37.34
C SER A 9 23.04 3.88 38.73
N LEU A 10 23.35 3.01 39.70
CA LEU A 10 22.87 3.15 41.09
C LEU A 10 23.46 4.37 41.80
N HIS A 11 24.74 4.70 41.56
CA HIS A 11 25.36 5.89 42.14
C HIS A 11 24.77 7.18 41.56
N ASN A 12 24.48 7.19 40.25
CA ASN A 12 23.97 8.34 39.52
C ASN A 12 22.46 8.26 39.21
N ARG A 13 21.66 7.75 40.17
CA ARG A 13 20.21 7.52 40.01
C ARG A 13 19.42 8.69 39.42
N ALA A 14 19.78 9.94 39.78
CA ALA A 14 19.10 11.13 39.27
C ALA A 14 19.37 11.36 37.78
N ILE A 15 20.60 11.12 37.33
CA ILE A 15 21.00 11.25 35.92
C ILE A 15 20.27 10.19 35.09
N VAL A 16 20.24 8.94 35.57
CA VAL A 16 19.54 7.84 34.88
C VAL A 16 18.04 8.15 34.76
N ALA A 17 17.39 8.61 35.83
CA ALA A 17 15.97 8.98 35.78
C ALA A 17 15.68 10.12 34.79
N ILE A 18 16.54 11.15 34.73
CA ILE A 18 16.41 12.25 33.77
C ILE A 18 16.63 11.75 32.33
N ALA A 19 17.64 10.91 32.11
CA ALA A 19 17.91 10.33 30.80
C ALA A 19 16.73 9.46 30.31
N SER A 20 16.16 8.62 31.17
CA SER A 20 14.97 7.84 30.85
C SER A 20 13.77 8.71 30.52
N LEU A 21 13.54 9.81 31.26
CA LEU A 21 12.48 10.77 30.95
C LEU A 21 12.71 11.43 29.57
N LEU A 22 13.95 11.79 29.25
CA LEU A 22 14.30 12.36 27.96
C LEU A 22 14.07 11.36 26.81
N VAL A 23 14.46 10.10 27.00
CA VAL A 23 14.16 9.01 26.05
C VAL A 23 12.65 8.88 25.84
N MET A 24 11.85 8.92 26.90
CA MET A 24 10.39 8.85 26.77
C MET A 24 9.82 10.03 25.98
N LEU A 25 10.27 11.26 26.27
CA LEU A 25 9.76 12.46 25.59
C LEU A 25 10.19 12.53 24.13
N VAL A 26 11.47 12.28 23.84
CA VAL A 26 12.03 12.30 22.48
C VAL A 26 11.44 11.16 21.66
N GLY A 27 11.43 9.94 22.20
CA GLY A 27 10.87 8.78 21.52
C GLY A 27 9.38 8.95 21.19
N ALA A 28 8.59 9.49 22.13
CA ALA A 28 7.17 9.74 21.88
C ALA A 28 6.93 10.84 20.83
N SER A 29 7.81 11.84 20.76
CA SER A 29 7.76 12.86 19.71
C SER A 29 8.12 12.28 18.34
N LEU A 30 9.19 11.49 18.26
CA LEU A 30 9.66 10.88 17.01
C LEU A 30 8.64 9.89 16.44
N LEU A 31 8.02 9.08 17.30
CA LEU A 31 6.98 8.13 16.92
C LEU A 31 5.85 8.76 16.10
N ARG A 32 5.52 10.04 16.36
CA ARG A 32 4.46 10.77 15.63
C ARG A 32 4.90 11.29 14.26
N THR A 33 6.20 11.38 14.00
CA THR A 33 6.76 12.00 12.79
C THR A 33 7.25 10.99 11.77
N MET A 34 7.60 9.78 12.21
CA MET A 34 8.15 8.75 11.34
C MET A 34 7.16 8.33 10.25
N PRO A 35 7.66 8.02 9.03
CA PRO A 35 6.82 7.54 7.95
C PRO A 35 6.29 6.13 8.27
N VAL A 36 5.07 5.88 7.81
CA VAL A 36 4.34 4.63 8.02
C VAL A 36 3.98 4.00 6.68
N ASP A 37 4.28 2.72 6.51
CA ASP A 37 3.93 1.92 5.34
C ASP A 37 3.57 0.47 5.73
N VAL A 38 2.99 -0.32 4.84
CA VAL A 38 2.73 -1.75 5.12
C VAL A 38 4.01 -2.57 4.98
N PHE A 39 4.70 -2.36 3.88
CA PHE A 39 5.88 -3.12 3.51
C PHE A 39 7.14 -2.27 3.65
N PRO A 40 8.30 -2.90 3.89
CA PRO A 40 9.57 -2.23 3.68
C PRO A 40 9.76 -1.90 2.20
N ASP A 41 10.73 -1.06 1.88
CA ASP A 41 11.03 -0.73 0.50
C ASP A 41 11.49 -1.99 -0.28
N LEU A 42 10.62 -2.45 -1.17
CA LEU A 42 10.84 -3.58 -2.08
C LEU A 42 11.28 -3.12 -3.48
N ASN A 43 11.50 -1.82 -3.67
CA ASN A 43 11.84 -1.28 -4.98
C ASN A 43 13.27 -1.65 -5.35
N ARG A 44 13.40 -2.49 -6.38
CA ARG A 44 14.64 -2.53 -7.15
C ARG A 44 14.68 -1.27 -8.02
N PRO A 45 15.77 -0.49 -8.00
CA PRO A 45 15.91 0.66 -8.88
C PRO A 45 15.68 0.21 -10.33
N THR A 46 14.61 0.74 -10.92
CA THR A 46 14.16 0.37 -12.26
C THR A 46 13.99 1.63 -13.08
N VAL A 47 14.63 1.68 -14.24
CA VAL A 47 14.51 2.78 -15.18
C VAL A 47 13.63 2.33 -16.34
N THR A 48 12.43 2.88 -16.42
CA THR A 48 11.51 2.64 -17.52
C THR A 48 11.79 3.61 -18.67
N ILE A 49 11.84 3.08 -19.89
CA ILE A 49 12.03 3.83 -21.13
C ILE A 49 10.80 3.61 -21.99
N MET A 50 10.22 4.70 -22.48
CA MET A 50 9.04 4.69 -23.34
C MET A 50 9.38 5.32 -24.68
N THR A 51 9.10 4.61 -25.77
CA THR A 51 9.33 5.10 -27.13
C THR A 51 8.06 4.94 -27.96
N GLU A 52 7.44 6.06 -28.33
CA GLU A 52 6.32 6.08 -29.25
C GLU A 52 6.81 5.98 -30.70
N ALA A 53 6.17 5.10 -31.47
CA ALA A 53 6.49 4.85 -32.88
C ALA A 53 5.19 4.70 -33.69
N PRO A 54 4.42 5.79 -33.83
CA PRO A 54 3.08 5.72 -34.40
C PRO A 54 3.10 5.15 -35.82
N GLY A 55 2.21 4.18 -36.05
CA GLY A 55 2.04 3.54 -37.36
C GLY A 55 2.85 2.26 -37.59
N LEU A 56 3.78 1.90 -36.70
CA LEU A 56 4.52 0.62 -36.78
C LEU A 56 3.75 -0.54 -36.14
N ALA A 57 3.81 -1.70 -36.78
CA ALA A 57 3.35 -2.97 -36.21
C ALA A 57 4.26 -3.42 -35.05
N PRO A 58 3.77 -4.25 -34.10
CA PRO A 58 4.57 -4.70 -32.95
C PRO A 58 5.92 -5.32 -33.33
N GLU A 59 5.96 -6.11 -34.41
CA GLU A 59 7.18 -6.74 -34.93
C GLU A 59 8.16 -5.72 -35.50
N GLU A 60 7.64 -4.67 -36.16
CA GLU A 60 8.45 -3.57 -36.67
C GLU A 60 8.99 -2.71 -35.51
N VAL A 61 8.17 -2.44 -34.49
CA VAL A 61 8.60 -1.77 -33.26
C VAL A 61 9.71 -2.57 -32.58
N GLU A 62 9.56 -3.89 -32.46
CA GLU A 62 10.58 -4.73 -31.86
C GLU A 62 11.92 -4.63 -32.61
N VAL A 63 11.89 -4.81 -33.93
CA VAL A 63 13.11 -4.87 -34.74
C VAL A 63 13.76 -3.50 -34.91
N LEU A 64 12.97 -2.43 -35.10
CA LEU A 64 13.47 -1.10 -35.44
C LEU A 64 13.70 -0.20 -34.22
N VAL A 65 13.01 -0.45 -33.10
CA VAL A 65 13.03 0.41 -31.91
C VAL A 65 13.52 -0.34 -30.67
N THR A 66 12.80 -1.38 -30.27
CA THR A 66 13.04 -2.07 -28.98
C THR A 66 14.41 -2.72 -28.93
N ARG A 67 14.72 -3.60 -29.89
CA ARG A 67 15.95 -4.40 -29.92
C ARG A 67 17.23 -3.53 -30.00
N PRO A 68 17.30 -2.47 -30.82
CA PRO A 68 18.46 -1.56 -30.81
C PRO A 68 18.73 -0.92 -29.45
N ILE A 69 17.68 -0.53 -28.72
CA ILE A 69 17.79 0.07 -27.39
C ILE A 69 18.18 -1.00 -26.35
N GLU A 70 17.50 -2.15 -26.36
CA GLU A 70 17.76 -3.26 -25.43
C GLU A 70 19.21 -3.74 -25.48
N LEU A 71 19.77 -3.96 -26.69
CA LEU A 71 21.14 -4.42 -26.88
C LEU A 71 22.18 -3.45 -26.32
N LEU A 72 21.92 -2.14 -26.37
CA LEU A 72 22.81 -1.13 -25.80
C LEU A 72 22.75 -1.10 -24.27
N LEU A 73 21.59 -1.37 -23.70
CA LEU A 73 21.34 -1.35 -22.25
C LEU A 73 21.81 -2.63 -21.57
N ASN A 74 21.75 -3.78 -22.24
CA ASN A 74 22.18 -5.06 -21.68
C ASN A 74 23.69 -5.08 -21.33
N GLY A 75 24.49 -4.21 -21.97
CA GLY A 75 25.91 -4.01 -21.65
C GLY A 75 26.20 -2.81 -20.75
N ALA A 76 25.18 -2.14 -20.21
CA ALA A 76 25.36 -0.99 -19.33
C ALA A 76 25.77 -1.40 -17.91
N THR A 77 26.57 -0.56 -17.25
CA THR A 77 27.08 -0.82 -15.90
C THR A 77 25.93 -0.88 -14.89
N GLY A 78 25.95 -1.89 -14.01
CA GLY A 78 24.97 -2.03 -12.93
C GLY A 78 23.64 -2.70 -13.33
N VAL A 79 23.38 -2.89 -14.62
CA VAL A 79 22.17 -3.55 -15.11
C VAL A 79 22.18 -5.03 -14.75
N LYS A 80 21.10 -5.51 -14.13
CA LYS A 80 20.88 -6.92 -13.80
C LYS A 80 19.96 -7.61 -14.77
N ARG A 81 18.91 -6.90 -15.20
CA ARG A 81 17.88 -7.44 -16.07
C ARG A 81 17.31 -6.33 -16.94
N VAL A 82 17.14 -6.61 -18.21
CA VAL A 82 16.36 -5.77 -19.13
C VAL A 82 15.14 -6.56 -19.54
N ARG A 83 13.97 -5.96 -19.42
CA ARG A 83 12.70 -6.50 -19.92
C ARG A 83 12.13 -5.51 -20.91
N SER A 84 11.45 -5.99 -21.93
CA SER A 84 10.80 -5.11 -22.91
C SER A 84 9.46 -5.65 -23.35
N SER A 85 8.58 -4.74 -23.73
CA SER A 85 7.30 -5.03 -24.36
C SER A 85 7.16 -4.16 -25.62
N SER A 86 6.87 -4.80 -26.75
CA SER A 86 6.61 -4.13 -28.02
C SER A 86 5.13 -4.26 -28.35
N ALA A 87 4.43 -3.13 -28.41
CA ALA A 87 3.02 -3.04 -28.76
C ALA A 87 2.85 -2.17 -30.01
N ILE A 88 1.62 -2.09 -30.54
CA ILE A 88 1.32 -1.30 -31.74
C ILE A 88 1.73 0.16 -31.49
N GLY A 89 2.75 0.60 -32.23
CA GLY A 89 3.36 1.91 -32.13
C GLY A 89 3.90 2.33 -30.76
N LEU A 90 4.26 1.39 -29.87
CA LEU A 90 4.86 1.69 -28.57
C LEU A 90 5.88 0.63 -28.17
N SER A 91 7.05 1.05 -27.72
CA SER A 91 8.06 0.22 -27.06
C SER A 91 8.20 0.67 -25.61
N ILE A 92 8.13 -0.27 -24.67
CA ILE A 92 8.44 -0.05 -23.26
C ILE A 92 9.58 -0.97 -22.87
N ILE A 93 10.62 -0.42 -22.22
CA ILE A 93 11.79 -1.15 -21.75
C ILE A 93 12.01 -0.84 -20.28
N TRP A 94 12.01 -1.86 -19.43
CA TRP A 94 12.34 -1.78 -18.01
C TRP A 94 13.77 -2.25 -17.80
N VAL A 95 14.62 -1.36 -17.31
CA VAL A 95 16.02 -1.66 -16.97
C VAL A 95 16.13 -1.76 -15.45
N GLU A 96 16.31 -2.97 -14.94
CA GLU A 96 16.44 -3.25 -13.52
C GLU A 96 17.92 -3.29 -13.11
N PHE A 97 18.25 -2.54 -12.06
CA PHE A 97 19.58 -2.46 -11.46
C PHE A 97 19.68 -3.31 -10.19
N ASP A 98 20.89 -3.39 -9.62
CA ASP A 98 21.11 -4.08 -8.35
C ASP A 98 20.44 -3.32 -7.18
N TRP A 99 20.24 -4.02 -6.07
CA TRP A 99 19.67 -3.39 -4.89
C TRP A 99 20.58 -2.30 -4.31
N GLY A 100 20.00 -1.16 -3.95
CA GLY A 100 20.71 -0.07 -3.25
C GLY A 100 21.59 0.79 -4.16
N THR A 101 21.49 0.65 -5.49
CA THR A 101 22.03 1.65 -6.41
C THR A 101 21.22 2.94 -6.34
N ASP A 102 21.87 4.05 -6.65
CA ASP A 102 21.20 5.35 -6.72
C ASP A 102 20.47 5.47 -8.07
N ILE A 103 19.15 5.59 -8.02
CA ILE A 103 18.29 5.68 -9.20
C ILE A 103 18.65 6.86 -10.12
N PHE A 104 19.18 7.96 -9.58
CA PHE A 104 19.56 9.11 -10.40
C PHE A 104 20.82 8.80 -11.22
N ILE A 105 21.77 8.07 -10.64
CA ILE A 105 22.96 7.59 -11.36
C ILE A 105 22.55 6.56 -12.42
N ASP A 106 21.66 5.63 -12.07
CA ASP A 106 21.16 4.62 -12.98
C ASP A 106 20.45 5.24 -14.19
N ARG A 107 19.62 6.27 -13.96
CA ARG A 107 18.99 7.06 -15.03
C ARG A 107 19.99 7.79 -15.90
N GLN A 108 21.05 8.34 -15.32
CA GLN A 108 22.10 8.99 -16.08
C GLN A 108 22.78 7.98 -17.02
N ILE A 109 23.14 6.80 -16.51
CA ILE A 109 23.73 5.71 -17.30
C ILE A 109 22.81 5.33 -18.46
N VAL A 110 21.52 5.14 -18.20
CA VAL A 110 20.54 4.81 -19.26
C VAL A 110 20.43 5.94 -20.28
N ASN A 111 20.36 7.21 -19.84
CA ASN A 111 20.25 8.36 -20.72
C ASN A 111 21.46 8.51 -21.65
N GLU A 112 22.67 8.28 -21.14
CA GLU A 112 23.91 8.28 -21.93
C GLU A 112 23.87 7.20 -23.04
N LYS A 113 23.33 6.01 -22.73
CA LYS A 113 23.15 4.94 -23.74
C LYS A 113 22.04 5.26 -24.74
N LEU A 114 20.94 5.89 -24.31
CA LEU A 114 19.83 6.27 -25.17
C LEU A 114 20.24 7.31 -26.22
N GLN A 115 21.10 8.27 -25.87
CA GLN A 115 21.62 9.24 -26.84
C GLN A 115 22.39 8.58 -27.99
N LEU A 116 23.12 7.48 -27.70
CA LEU A 116 23.81 6.69 -28.73
C LEU A 116 22.81 5.91 -29.61
N ALA A 117 21.69 5.46 -29.03
CA ALA A 117 20.63 4.75 -29.74
C ALA A 117 19.86 5.66 -30.71
N GLN A 118 19.66 6.94 -30.37
CA GLN A 118 18.78 7.86 -31.10
C GLN A 118 19.12 7.99 -32.59
N SER A 119 20.41 7.95 -32.95
CA SER A 119 20.87 7.98 -34.36
C SER A 119 20.49 6.75 -35.19
N LYS A 120 20.15 5.63 -34.54
CA LYS A 120 19.79 4.35 -35.17
C LYS A 120 18.27 4.14 -35.26
N LEU A 121 17.49 5.00 -34.60
CA LEU A 121 16.03 4.87 -34.55
C LEU A 121 15.38 5.53 -35.79
N PRO A 122 14.20 5.05 -36.23
CA PRO A 122 13.46 5.67 -37.32
C PRO A 122 13.09 7.14 -37.04
N ALA A 123 13.02 7.95 -38.09
CA ALA A 123 12.60 9.34 -37.97
C ALA A 123 11.18 9.44 -37.36
N GLY A 124 11.00 10.35 -36.39
CA GLY A 124 9.74 10.53 -35.69
C GLY A 124 9.56 9.66 -34.43
N THR A 125 10.52 8.81 -34.10
CA THR A 125 10.57 8.10 -32.81
C THR A 125 11.44 8.86 -31.82
N ASN A 126 10.96 9.07 -30.60
CA ASN A 126 11.73 9.74 -29.55
C ASN A 126 11.67 8.93 -28.26
N PRO A 127 12.76 8.24 -27.86
CA PRO A 127 12.79 7.52 -26.61
C PRO A 127 12.85 8.52 -25.44
N THR A 128 12.02 8.29 -24.44
CA THR A 128 11.94 9.13 -23.24
C THR A 128 12.03 8.26 -21.99
N LEU A 129 12.59 8.79 -20.91
CA LEU A 129 12.60 8.12 -19.62
C LEU A 129 11.27 8.40 -18.91
N ALA A 130 10.60 7.36 -18.44
CA ALA A 130 9.42 7.52 -17.60
C ALA A 130 9.80 8.18 -16.25
N PRO A 131 8.83 8.75 -15.52
CA PRO A 131 9.05 9.25 -14.16
C PRO A 131 9.62 8.18 -13.21
N ILE A 132 10.19 8.62 -12.09
CA ILE A 132 10.63 7.68 -11.05
C ILE A 132 9.40 7.34 -10.19
N SER A 133 8.90 6.13 -10.33
CA SER A 133 7.76 5.59 -9.59
C SER A 133 8.18 4.40 -8.72
N SER A 134 7.44 4.17 -7.64
CA SER A 134 7.56 2.94 -6.84
C SER A 134 6.93 1.76 -7.59
N ILE A 135 7.41 0.53 -7.37
CA ILE A 135 6.80 -0.70 -7.90
C ILE A 135 5.40 -0.88 -7.30
N MET A 136 5.25 -0.59 -6.00
CA MET A 136 3.95 -0.47 -5.32
C MET A 136 3.41 0.96 -5.43
N GLY A 137 3.64 1.59 -6.58
CA GLY A 137 3.46 3.02 -6.77
C GLY A 137 2.04 3.45 -7.04
N GLU A 138 1.17 2.58 -7.54
CA GLU A 138 -0.25 2.87 -7.70
C GLU A 138 -0.90 2.97 -6.31
N ILE A 139 -1.14 4.20 -5.86
CA ILE A 139 -1.64 4.49 -4.51
C ILE A 139 -3.13 4.80 -4.50
N MET A 140 -3.69 5.22 -5.65
CA MET A 140 -5.06 5.69 -5.75
C MET A 140 -5.57 5.58 -7.18
N LEU A 141 -6.80 5.07 -7.31
CA LEU A 141 -7.55 5.03 -8.55
C LEU A 141 -8.81 5.90 -8.39
N LEU A 142 -8.97 6.85 -9.31
CA LEU A 142 -10.05 7.82 -9.30
C LEU A 142 -10.88 7.67 -10.57
N ALA A 143 -12.16 8.03 -10.52
CA ALA A 143 -12.97 8.18 -11.72
C ALA A 143 -13.70 9.51 -11.77
N LEU A 144 -13.67 10.17 -12.92
CA LEU A 144 -14.58 11.25 -13.26
C LEU A 144 -15.76 10.68 -14.04
N ARG A 145 -16.96 10.90 -13.52
CA ARG A 145 -18.21 10.51 -14.16
C ARG A 145 -19.19 11.67 -14.23
N SER A 146 -20.17 11.53 -15.11
CA SER A 146 -21.31 12.44 -15.25
C SER A 146 -22.55 11.77 -14.64
N ASP A 147 -23.33 12.52 -13.86
CA ASP A 147 -24.64 12.06 -13.37
C ASP A 147 -25.73 12.16 -14.47
N ILE A 148 -25.46 12.87 -15.57
CA ILE A 148 -26.38 13.00 -16.71
C ILE A 148 -26.21 11.81 -17.65
N GLU A 149 -27.29 11.05 -17.85
CA GLU A 149 -27.38 10.06 -18.92
C GLU A 149 -27.57 10.76 -20.28
N PRO A 150 -26.68 10.53 -21.26
CA PRO A 150 -26.79 11.15 -22.57
C PRO A 150 -27.98 10.59 -23.36
N SER A 151 -28.78 11.48 -23.97
CA SER A 151 -29.97 11.09 -24.73
C SER A 151 -29.66 10.61 -26.16
N SER A 152 -28.48 10.96 -26.66
CA SER A 152 -27.99 10.57 -27.98
C SER A 152 -26.49 10.24 -27.96
N LYS A 153 -26.02 9.49 -28.97
CA LYS A 153 -24.60 9.19 -29.14
C LYS A 153 -23.74 10.46 -29.27
N PHE A 154 -24.27 11.51 -29.89
CA PHE A 154 -23.54 12.77 -30.04
C PHE A 154 -23.31 13.45 -28.68
N GLU A 155 -24.32 13.46 -27.81
CA GLU A 155 -24.19 13.97 -26.45
C GLU A 155 -23.24 13.11 -25.62
N ALA A 156 -23.30 11.79 -25.79
CA ALA A 156 -22.39 10.86 -25.11
C ALA A 156 -20.93 11.12 -25.50
N ASP A 157 -20.65 11.28 -26.80
CA ASP A 157 -19.32 11.58 -27.31
C ASP A 157 -18.84 12.97 -26.85
N ALA A 158 -19.72 13.98 -26.86
CA ALA A 158 -19.40 15.32 -26.38
C ALA A 158 -19.08 15.33 -24.89
N LYS A 159 -19.87 14.64 -24.06
CA LYS A 159 -19.62 14.51 -22.62
C LYS A 159 -18.34 13.72 -22.34
N ALA A 160 -18.08 12.64 -23.08
CA ALA A 160 -16.84 11.89 -22.98
C ALA A 160 -15.60 12.73 -23.35
N MET A 161 -15.72 13.66 -24.31
CA MET A 161 -14.67 14.63 -24.62
C MET A 161 -14.48 15.66 -23.51
N GLU A 162 -15.58 16.15 -22.91
CA GLU A 162 -15.54 17.08 -21.78
C GLU A 162 -14.87 16.44 -20.57
N LEU A 163 -15.32 15.26 -20.15
CA LEU A 163 -14.74 14.51 -19.03
C LEU A 163 -13.25 14.23 -19.26
N ARG A 164 -12.85 13.84 -20.48
CA ARG A 164 -11.44 13.60 -20.80
C ARG A 164 -10.63 14.89 -20.73
N THR A 165 -11.18 16.00 -21.20
CA THR A 165 -10.53 17.32 -21.15
C THR A 165 -10.34 17.77 -19.70
N LEU A 166 -11.36 17.60 -18.84
CA LEU A 166 -11.29 17.90 -17.41
C LEU A 166 -10.26 17.01 -16.70
N GLY A 167 -10.28 15.71 -16.97
CA GLY A 167 -9.30 14.76 -16.42
C GLY A 167 -7.86 15.14 -16.78
N GLU A 168 -7.59 15.39 -18.06
CA GLU A 168 -6.24 15.63 -18.59
C GLU A 168 -5.66 17.00 -18.20
N PHE A 169 -6.46 18.06 -18.29
CA PHE A 169 -5.96 19.43 -18.17
C PHE A 169 -6.30 20.10 -16.83
N THR A 170 -7.30 19.58 -16.10
CA THR A 170 -7.69 20.13 -14.80
C THR A 170 -7.22 19.21 -13.69
N VAL A 171 -7.76 18.00 -13.58
CA VAL A 171 -7.52 17.11 -12.43
C VAL A 171 -6.08 16.61 -12.41
N ARG A 172 -5.59 16.05 -13.52
CA ARG A 172 -4.21 15.56 -13.66
C ARG A 172 -3.16 16.61 -13.28
N ASN A 173 -3.30 17.83 -13.79
CA ASN A 173 -2.33 18.91 -13.51
C ASN A 173 -2.34 19.34 -12.04
N ARG A 174 -3.51 19.32 -11.38
CA ARG A 174 -3.62 19.61 -9.94
C ARG A 174 -3.00 18.51 -9.09
N LEU A 175 -3.19 17.25 -9.48
CA LEU A 175 -2.62 16.10 -8.80
C LEU A 175 -1.09 16.03 -8.97
N LEU A 176 -0.57 16.29 -10.17
CA LEU A 176 0.89 16.36 -10.42
C LEU A 176 1.59 17.50 -9.65
N ALA A 177 0.84 18.53 -9.22
CA ALA A 177 1.38 19.60 -8.39
C ALA A 177 1.54 19.19 -6.91
N VAL A 178 1.00 18.05 -6.50
CA VAL A 178 1.13 17.54 -5.13
C VAL A 178 2.49 16.88 -4.96
N GLU A 179 3.27 17.38 -3.99
CA GLU A 179 4.56 16.79 -3.62
C GLU A 179 4.39 15.33 -3.19
N GLY A 180 5.15 14.43 -3.83
CA GLY A 180 5.09 12.98 -3.63
C GLY A 180 4.41 12.23 -4.76
N VAL A 181 3.64 12.90 -5.64
CA VAL A 181 3.11 12.30 -6.87
C VAL A 181 4.21 12.23 -7.93
N SER A 182 4.40 11.06 -8.54
CA SER A 182 5.35 10.85 -9.63
C SER A 182 4.69 10.98 -11.00
N GLN A 183 3.51 10.38 -11.13
CA GLN A 183 2.77 10.31 -12.38
C GLN A 183 1.27 10.24 -12.12
N VAL A 184 0.50 10.80 -13.06
CA VAL A 184 -0.94 10.63 -13.14
C VAL A 184 -1.30 10.29 -14.57
N SER A 185 -1.79 9.07 -14.78
CA SER A 185 -2.20 8.55 -16.08
C SER A 185 -3.72 8.65 -16.19
N VAL A 186 -4.22 9.06 -17.35
CA VAL A 186 -5.65 9.27 -17.59
C VAL A 186 -6.13 8.28 -18.65
N MET A 187 -7.20 7.54 -18.35
CA MET A 187 -7.77 6.50 -19.21
C MET A 187 -9.27 6.72 -19.43
N GLY A 188 -9.78 6.31 -20.59
CA GLY A 188 -11.20 6.48 -20.92
C GLY A 188 -11.56 7.84 -21.47
N GLY A 189 -12.84 7.99 -21.82
CA GLY A 189 -13.37 9.18 -22.50
C GLY A 189 -12.90 9.28 -23.97
N ILE A 190 -12.93 10.49 -24.52
CA ILE A 190 -12.47 10.77 -25.90
C ILE A 190 -11.50 11.95 -25.85
N LEU A 191 -10.23 11.73 -26.24
CA LEU A 191 -9.28 12.83 -26.31
C LEU A 191 -9.69 13.79 -27.45
N LYS A 192 -9.92 15.06 -27.12
CA LYS A 192 -10.39 16.06 -28.08
C LYS A 192 -9.34 16.29 -29.18
N GLN A 193 -9.69 15.94 -30.42
CA GLN A 193 -8.86 16.11 -31.61
C GLN A 193 -9.65 16.80 -32.73
N TYR A 194 -9.02 17.78 -33.38
CA TYR A 194 -9.53 18.35 -34.62
C TYR A 194 -9.23 17.40 -35.78
N GLN A 195 -10.28 16.88 -36.44
CA GLN A 195 -10.14 15.93 -37.53
C GLN A 195 -10.59 16.55 -38.84
N VAL A 196 -9.71 16.49 -39.85
CA VAL A 196 -10.00 16.87 -41.23
C VAL A 196 -10.24 15.58 -42.02
N LEU A 197 -11.51 15.21 -42.18
CA LEU A 197 -11.90 13.97 -42.85
C LEU A 197 -12.25 14.23 -44.30
N THR A 198 -11.46 13.68 -45.22
CA THR A 198 -11.72 13.79 -46.66
C THR A 198 -12.03 12.42 -47.27
N SER A 199 -12.50 12.41 -48.51
CA SER A 199 -12.65 11.19 -49.32
C SER A 199 -11.95 11.38 -50.66
N PRO A 200 -11.45 10.29 -51.29
CA PRO A 200 -10.80 10.38 -52.61
C PRO A 200 -11.67 11.06 -53.68
N SER A 201 -12.98 10.84 -53.62
CA SER A 201 -13.96 11.48 -54.52
C SER A 201 -14.04 13.00 -54.36
N ARG A 202 -13.97 13.52 -53.12
CA ARG A 202 -14.03 14.96 -52.84
C ARG A 202 -12.76 15.68 -53.28
N LEU A 203 -11.60 15.07 -53.01
CA LEU A 203 -10.31 15.55 -53.49
C LEU A 203 -10.26 15.61 -55.02
N ALA A 204 -10.70 14.54 -55.70
CA ALA A 204 -10.75 14.47 -57.16
C ALA A 204 -11.70 15.52 -57.77
N ALA A 205 -12.87 15.76 -57.17
CA ALA A 205 -13.84 16.75 -57.65
C ALA A 205 -13.30 18.18 -57.71
N ARG A 206 -12.33 18.52 -56.84
CA ARG A 206 -11.67 19.84 -56.83
C ARG A 206 -10.25 19.81 -57.41
N ASN A 207 -9.77 18.64 -57.85
CA ASN A 207 -8.42 18.40 -58.33
C ASN A 207 -7.36 18.86 -57.31
N VAL A 208 -7.54 18.43 -56.06
CA VAL A 208 -6.64 18.69 -54.92
C VAL A 208 -6.00 17.37 -54.51
N THR A 209 -4.69 17.34 -54.28
CA THR A 209 -4.01 16.12 -53.79
C THR A 209 -4.07 16.03 -52.27
N LEU A 210 -3.96 14.82 -51.72
CA LEU A 210 -3.86 14.64 -50.27
C LEU A 210 -2.67 15.39 -49.69
N ALA A 211 -1.53 15.40 -50.38
CA ALA A 211 -0.33 16.12 -49.95
C ALA A 211 -0.57 17.63 -49.84
N GLN A 212 -1.31 18.23 -50.78
CA GLN A 212 -1.68 19.64 -50.71
C GLN A 212 -2.62 19.95 -49.54
N LEU A 213 -3.60 19.07 -49.29
CA LEU A 213 -4.48 19.20 -48.13
C LEU A 213 -3.70 19.09 -46.81
N THR A 214 -2.77 18.13 -46.71
CA THR A 214 -1.92 17.96 -45.52
C THR A 214 -1.04 19.18 -45.28
N ASP A 215 -0.36 19.69 -46.31
CA ASP A 215 0.48 20.89 -46.21
C ASP A 215 -0.33 22.14 -45.81
N ALA A 216 -1.53 22.31 -46.38
CA ALA A 216 -2.43 23.40 -46.00
C ALA A 216 -2.89 23.26 -44.54
N THR A 217 -3.18 22.05 -44.08
CA THR A 217 -3.57 21.78 -42.68
C THR A 217 -2.41 22.05 -41.71
N THR A 218 -1.17 21.67 -42.07
CA THR A 218 0.03 22.00 -41.26
C THR A 218 0.26 23.51 -41.19
N LYS A 219 -0.01 24.24 -42.27
CA LYS A 219 0.12 25.70 -42.33
C LYS A 219 -1.05 26.46 -41.69
N ALA A 220 -2.17 25.79 -41.41
CA ALA A 220 -3.36 26.38 -40.79
C ALA A 220 -3.13 26.81 -39.33
N ASN A 221 -2.09 26.28 -38.68
CA ASN A 221 -1.78 26.53 -37.28
C ASN A 221 -0.29 26.84 -37.09
N VAL A 222 0.14 28.00 -37.59
CA VAL A 222 1.54 28.45 -37.48
C VAL A 222 1.63 29.62 -36.51
N LEU A 223 2.49 29.45 -35.50
CA LEU A 223 2.99 30.53 -34.66
C LEU A 223 4.28 31.08 -35.28
N ALA A 224 4.31 32.36 -35.62
CA ALA A 224 5.50 33.02 -36.12
C ALA A 224 5.83 34.26 -35.27
N GLY A 225 7.11 34.45 -34.95
CA GLY A 225 7.60 35.67 -34.30
C GLY A 225 7.75 36.79 -35.33
N GLY A 226 7.17 37.96 -35.05
CA GLY A 226 7.30 39.14 -35.91
C GLY A 226 8.50 40.03 -35.59
N GLY A 227 9.29 39.69 -34.56
CA GLY A 227 10.42 40.50 -34.11
C GLY A 227 9.99 41.75 -33.34
N VAL A 228 10.92 42.69 -33.19
CA VAL A 228 10.70 43.97 -32.49
C VAL A 228 10.88 45.10 -33.50
N MET A 229 9.95 46.05 -33.48
CA MET A 229 10.05 47.30 -34.22
C MET A 229 10.50 48.40 -33.26
N ASP A 230 11.71 48.90 -33.46
CA ASP A 230 12.23 50.06 -32.74
C ASP A 230 11.66 51.35 -33.35
N ARG A 231 11.03 52.17 -32.50
CA ARG A 231 10.54 53.52 -32.82
C ARG A 231 11.18 54.57 -31.91
N GLY A 232 12.50 54.52 -31.73
CA GLY A 232 13.32 55.55 -31.10
C GLY A 232 13.25 55.52 -29.57
N GLU A 233 12.11 55.92 -28.99
CA GLU A 233 11.90 55.89 -27.53
C GLU A 233 11.08 54.68 -27.06
N LYS A 234 10.54 53.88 -28.00
CA LYS A 234 9.70 52.71 -27.70
C LYS A 234 10.00 51.55 -28.63
N GLU A 235 10.16 50.37 -28.06
CA GLU A 235 10.15 49.11 -28.78
C GLU A 235 8.74 48.51 -28.78
N SER A 236 8.25 48.13 -29.97
CA SER A 236 6.97 47.44 -30.14
C SER A 236 7.21 46.01 -30.60
N LEU A 237 6.73 45.04 -29.83
CA LEU A 237 6.78 43.63 -30.21
C LEU A 237 5.73 43.34 -31.29
N LEU A 238 6.19 42.85 -32.45
CA LEU A 238 5.31 42.39 -33.52
C LEU A 238 5.00 40.91 -33.29
N ARG A 239 3.72 40.59 -33.09
CA ARG A 239 3.24 39.21 -32.94
C ARG A 239 2.37 38.84 -34.14
N ILE A 240 2.76 37.77 -34.85
CA ILE A 240 1.95 37.22 -35.93
C ILE A 240 1.07 36.13 -35.34
N GLN A 241 -0.25 36.33 -35.39
CA GLN A 241 -1.23 35.32 -34.96
C GLN A 241 -1.80 34.65 -36.20
N GLY A 242 -1.34 33.41 -36.46
CA GLY A 242 -1.83 32.55 -37.55
C GLY A 242 -2.40 31.23 -37.03
N GLN A 243 -2.85 31.19 -35.78
CA GLN A 243 -3.45 30.00 -35.17
C GLN A 243 -4.95 29.97 -35.48
N SER A 244 -5.41 28.88 -36.08
CA SER A 244 -6.84 28.58 -36.18
C SER A 244 -7.28 27.87 -34.90
N LEU A 245 -8.16 28.50 -34.11
CA LEU A 245 -8.63 28.00 -32.82
C LEU A 245 -10.03 27.39 -32.88
N THR A 246 -10.78 27.63 -33.95
CA THR A 246 -12.14 27.09 -34.16
C THR A 246 -12.21 26.13 -35.36
N LEU A 247 -13.25 25.29 -35.38
CA LEU A 247 -13.52 24.39 -36.51
C LEU A 247 -13.74 25.17 -37.81
N GLU A 248 -14.41 26.33 -37.73
CA GLU A 248 -14.71 27.17 -38.89
C GLU A 248 -13.44 27.80 -39.47
N GLU A 249 -12.51 28.24 -38.61
CA GLU A 249 -11.22 28.81 -39.04
C GLU A 249 -10.37 27.75 -39.74
N VAL A 250 -10.32 26.54 -39.20
CA VAL A 250 -9.63 25.41 -39.85
C VAL A 250 -10.30 25.10 -41.20
N ALA A 251 -11.63 25.05 -41.26
CA ALA A 251 -12.36 24.83 -42.50
C ALA A 251 -12.16 25.96 -43.53
N ALA A 252 -11.97 27.20 -43.07
CA ALA A 252 -11.76 28.37 -43.92
C ALA A 252 -10.35 28.49 -44.50
N THR A 253 -9.40 27.67 -44.03
CA THR A 253 -8.00 27.74 -44.47
C THR A 253 -7.88 27.44 -45.97
N PRO A 254 -7.21 28.31 -46.75
CA PRO A 254 -7.04 28.12 -48.19
C PRO A 254 -5.98 27.06 -48.49
N ILE A 255 -6.30 26.11 -49.37
CA ILE A 255 -5.38 25.09 -49.87
C ILE A 255 -4.67 25.60 -51.14
N LEU A 256 -5.47 26.05 -52.12
CA LEU A 256 -5.00 26.50 -53.43
C LEU A 256 -5.85 27.69 -53.87
N TRP A 257 -5.28 28.56 -54.69
CA TRP A 257 -6.00 29.65 -55.33
C TRP A 257 -6.22 29.31 -56.81
N ARG A 258 -7.48 29.37 -57.27
CA ARG A 258 -7.83 29.17 -58.69
C ARG A 258 -8.69 30.34 -59.14
N GLU A 259 -8.25 31.07 -60.17
CA GLU A 259 -8.98 32.23 -60.72
C GLU A 259 -9.44 33.25 -59.65
N GLN A 260 -8.57 33.51 -58.66
CA GLN A 260 -8.83 34.37 -57.49
C GLN A 260 -9.85 33.86 -56.46
N VAL A 261 -10.40 32.65 -56.62
CA VAL A 261 -11.20 31.98 -55.60
C VAL A 261 -10.35 30.96 -54.85
N PRO A 262 -10.24 31.04 -53.51
CA PRO A 262 -9.53 30.04 -52.74
C PRO A 262 -10.38 28.77 -52.61
N ILE A 263 -9.78 27.61 -52.88
CA ILE A 263 -10.33 26.31 -52.50
C ILE A 263 -9.95 26.08 -51.04
N ARG A 264 -10.94 25.99 -50.16
CA ARG A 264 -10.74 25.87 -48.71
C ARG A 264 -10.73 24.42 -48.26
N ILE A 265 -10.25 24.17 -47.04
CA ILE A 265 -10.33 22.84 -46.42
C ILE A 265 -11.78 22.33 -46.37
N GLY A 266 -12.73 23.19 -45.98
CA GLY A 266 -14.15 22.84 -45.93
C GLY A 266 -14.77 22.46 -47.29
N ASP A 267 -14.16 22.85 -48.41
CA ASP A 267 -14.66 22.50 -49.75
C ASP A 267 -14.32 21.06 -50.16
N VAL A 268 -13.33 20.44 -49.50
CA VAL A 268 -12.78 19.12 -49.84
C VAL A 268 -12.80 18.14 -48.67
N ALA A 269 -13.05 18.60 -47.43
CA ALA A 269 -13.03 17.78 -46.22
C ALA A 269 -14.03 18.28 -45.18
N ASP A 270 -14.54 17.37 -44.35
CA ASP A 270 -15.32 17.73 -43.17
C ASP A 270 -14.37 17.99 -42.00
N VAL A 271 -14.50 19.17 -41.40
CA VAL A 271 -13.76 19.53 -40.19
C VAL A 271 -14.68 19.32 -38.99
N LYS A 272 -14.36 18.33 -38.16
CA LYS A 272 -15.16 18.01 -36.97
C LYS A 272 -14.27 17.70 -35.77
N LEU A 273 -14.86 17.79 -34.58
CA LEU A 273 -14.26 17.25 -33.37
C LEU A 273 -14.45 15.74 -33.34
N GLY A 274 -13.38 15.04 -33.00
CA GLY A 274 -13.36 13.61 -32.73
C GLY A 274 -12.26 13.31 -31.73
N GLY A 275 -11.83 12.05 -31.68
CA GLY A 275 -10.63 11.67 -30.97
C GLY A 275 -9.78 10.69 -31.77
N PRO A 276 -8.50 10.53 -31.40
CA PRO A 276 -7.64 9.53 -32.01
C PRO A 276 -8.22 8.13 -31.81
N ILE A 277 -7.66 7.15 -32.53
CA ILE A 277 -8.03 5.75 -32.34
C ILE A 277 -7.73 5.37 -30.89
N LYS A 278 -8.78 5.07 -30.12
CA LYS A 278 -8.65 4.67 -28.71
C LYS A 278 -7.76 3.43 -28.59
N ARG A 279 -6.78 3.51 -27.70
CA ARG A 279 -5.93 2.37 -27.29
C ARG A 279 -6.35 1.77 -25.95
N GLY A 280 -7.30 2.41 -25.28
CA GLY A 280 -7.98 1.88 -24.12
C GLY A 280 -9.23 2.67 -23.80
N ASP A 281 -10.03 2.14 -22.89
CA ASP A 281 -11.23 2.79 -22.38
C ASP A 281 -11.47 2.41 -20.92
N ALA A 282 -12.31 3.18 -20.24
CA ALA A 282 -12.56 3.00 -18.83
C ALA A 282 -14.05 3.17 -18.46
N SER A 283 -14.46 2.49 -17.40
CA SER A 283 -15.75 2.69 -16.75
C SER A 283 -15.61 2.53 -15.24
N ALA A 284 -16.52 3.15 -14.50
CA ALA A 284 -16.61 2.99 -13.07
C ALA A 284 -18.08 2.98 -12.66
N VAL A 285 -18.47 1.99 -11.86
CA VAL A 285 -19.82 1.84 -11.33
C VAL A 285 -19.75 1.58 -9.83
N VAL A 286 -20.55 2.33 -9.08
CA VAL A 286 -20.61 2.33 -7.61
C VAL A 286 -22.05 2.06 -7.15
N LYS A 287 -22.21 1.21 -6.13
CA LYS A 287 -23.48 0.99 -5.43
C LYS A 287 -23.63 1.99 -4.29
N ILE A 288 -24.77 2.69 -4.24
CA ILE A 288 -25.01 3.72 -3.21
C ILE A 288 -25.55 3.11 -1.92
N GLU A 289 -26.51 2.18 -2.04
CA GLU A 289 -27.13 1.46 -0.92
C GLU A 289 -26.98 -0.06 -1.18
N PRO A 290 -25.82 -0.65 -0.89
CA PRO A 290 -25.60 -2.09 -1.00
C PRO A 290 -26.34 -2.83 0.14
N ASP A 291 -27.16 -3.82 -0.19
CA ASP A 291 -27.75 -4.73 0.79
C ASP A 291 -26.92 -6.02 0.85
N VAL A 292 -25.89 -5.98 1.69
CA VAL A 292 -24.90 -7.05 1.84
C VAL A 292 -25.52 -8.32 2.49
N ASN A 293 -26.61 -8.16 3.24
CA ASN A 293 -27.30 -9.28 3.92
C ASN A 293 -28.44 -9.88 3.09
N PHE A 294 -28.79 -9.28 1.95
CA PHE A 294 -29.85 -9.72 1.06
C PHE A 294 -29.82 -11.23 0.73
N ALA A 295 -28.63 -11.79 0.47
CA ALA A 295 -28.48 -13.22 0.17
C ALA A 295 -28.71 -14.13 1.39
N VAL A 296 -28.30 -13.68 2.58
CA VAL A 296 -28.47 -14.40 3.85
C VAL A 296 -29.94 -14.40 4.27
N ASP A 297 -30.59 -13.24 4.18
CA ASP A 297 -32.00 -13.08 4.52
C ASP A 297 -32.89 -13.91 3.59
N ARG A 298 -32.59 -13.94 2.28
CA ARG A 298 -33.35 -14.75 1.32
C ARG A 298 -33.16 -16.25 1.55
N ALA A 299 -31.94 -16.70 1.89
CA ALA A 299 -31.70 -18.10 2.23
C ALA A 299 -32.43 -18.52 3.51
N ALA A 300 -32.51 -17.63 4.50
CA ALA A 300 -33.31 -17.82 5.70
C ALA A 300 -34.82 -17.84 5.39
N GLU A 301 -35.32 -16.97 4.51
CA GLU A 301 -36.70 -17.00 4.03
C GLU A 301 -37.03 -18.31 3.30
N TYR A 302 -36.17 -18.79 2.40
CA TYR A 302 -36.38 -20.08 1.71
C TYR A 302 -36.33 -21.28 2.66
N ALA A 303 -35.45 -21.27 3.66
CA ALA A 303 -35.41 -22.30 4.69
C ALA A 303 -36.70 -22.29 5.53
N GLN A 304 -37.20 -21.11 5.90
CA GLN A 304 -38.47 -20.96 6.63
C GLN A 304 -39.69 -21.35 5.78
N MET A 305 -39.66 -21.13 4.46
CA MET A 305 -40.72 -21.57 3.55
C MET A 305 -40.76 -23.10 3.38
N ASN A 306 -39.62 -23.78 3.51
CA ASN A 306 -39.53 -25.24 3.41
C ASN A 306 -39.90 -25.97 4.72
N ASP A 307 -39.93 -25.28 5.87
CA ASP A 307 -40.39 -25.83 7.16
C ASP A 307 -41.92 -25.74 7.34
N GLY A 308 -42.63 -25.08 6.43
CA GLY A 308 -44.09 -25.08 6.34
C GLY A 308 -44.60 -26.18 5.40
N GLU A 309 -45.55 -26.99 5.86
CA GLU A 309 -46.13 -28.11 5.10
C GLU A 309 -46.53 -27.74 3.66
N HIS A 310 -45.97 -28.51 2.71
CA HIS A 310 -46.46 -28.83 1.37
C HIS A 310 -47.40 -27.81 0.69
N GLN A 311 -46.82 -26.87 -0.04
CA GLN A 311 -47.32 -26.55 -1.39
C GLN A 311 -46.14 -26.45 -2.36
N ALA A 312 -46.10 -27.38 -3.31
CA ALA A 312 -45.17 -27.34 -4.43
C ALA A 312 -45.45 -26.10 -5.29
N ALA A 313 -44.78 -24.99 -4.97
CA ALA A 313 -44.63 -23.90 -5.92
C ALA A 313 -43.76 -24.43 -7.06
N SER A 314 -44.33 -24.53 -8.26
CA SER A 314 -43.61 -25.04 -9.41
C SER A 314 -42.46 -24.08 -9.76
N GLU A 315 -41.28 -24.62 -10.07
CA GLU A 315 -40.11 -23.87 -10.57
C GLU A 315 -40.40 -23.00 -11.82
N ARG A 316 -41.60 -23.11 -12.43
CA ARG A 316 -41.98 -22.34 -13.61
C ARG A 316 -42.53 -20.94 -13.32
N ASP A 317 -42.97 -20.66 -12.10
CA ASP A 317 -43.50 -19.33 -11.74
C ASP A 317 -42.42 -18.35 -11.27
N LEU A 318 -41.17 -18.81 -11.10
CA LEU A 318 -40.01 -17.99 -10.72
C LEU A 318 -39.26 -17.38 -11.93
N VAL A 319 -39.70 -17.65 -13.15
CA VAL A 319 -39.01 -17.20 -14.40
C VAL A 319 -39.56 -15.84 -14.91
N GLY A 320 -40.47 -15.19 -14.18
CA GLY A 320 -41.22 -14.03 -14.69
C GLY A 320 -41.12 -12.72 -13.90
N GLN A 321 -40.51 -12.68 -12.72
CA GLN A 321 -40.35 -11.45 -11.94
C GLN A 321 -38.93 -10.92 -12.06
N PRO A 322 -38.72 -9.61 -12.31
CA PRO A 322 -37.37 -9.04 -12.34
C PRO A 322 -36.73 -9.33 -10.98
N HIS A 323 -35.65 -10.11 -10.98
CA HIS A 323 -34.89 -10.42 -9.77
C HIS A 323 -34.67 -9.11 -9.01
N ALA A 324 -35.23 -9.00 -7.80
CA ALA A 324 -34.98 -7.86 -6.94
C ALA A 324 -33.46 -7.80 -6.74
N ARG A 325 -32.84 -6.74 -7.28
CA ARG A 325 -31.40 -6.57 -7.23
C ARG A 325 -31.00 -6.30 -5.78
N PRO A 326 -29.82 -6.76 -5.32
CA PRO A 326 -29.33 -6.56 -3.94
C PRO A 326 -28.94 -5.11 -3.62
N TYR A 327 -29.42 -4.13 -4.39
CA TYR A 327 -29.10 -2.71 -4.26
C TYR A 327 -30.23 -1.86 -4.83
N ARG A 328 -30.40 -0.65 -4.29
CA ARG A 328 -31.47 0.29 -4.73
C ARG A 328 -31.09 1.18 -5.90
N GLU A 329 -29.85 1.64 -5.97
CA GLU A 329 -29.37 2.57 -7.00
C GLU A 329 -27.93 2.24 -7.40
N LEU A 330 -27.66 2.21 -8.71
CA LEU A 330 -26.32 2.21 -9.27
C LEU A 330 -26.01 3.60 -9.80
N ARG A 331 -24.79 4.05 -9.56
CA ARG A 331 -24.25 5.25 -10.18
C ARG A 331 -22.96 4.93 -10.91
N GLY A 332 -22.89 5.27 -12.19
CA GLY A 332 -21.72 4.92 -13.00
C GLY A 332 -21.99 4.82 -14.48
N GLY A 333 -20.97 4.38 -15.21
CA GLY A 333 -21.02 4.21 -16.66
C GLY A 333 -19.66 4.51 -17.30
N MET A 334 -19.69 5.07 -18.52
CA MET A 334 -18.47 5.60 -19.15
C MET A 334 -17.84 6.66 -18.25
N ALA A 335 -16.60 6.42 -17.85
CA ALA A 335 -15.87 7.28 -16.93
C ALA A 335 -14.47 7.56 -17.47
N VAL A 336 -13.87 8.62 -16.96
CA VAL A 336 -12.45 8.89 -17.17
C VAL A 336 -11.73 8.53 -15.88
N MET A 337 -10.93 7.47 -15.94
CA MET A 337 -10.16 7.01 -14.79
C MET A 337 -8.82 7.74 -14.72
N LEU A 338 -8.39 8.09 -13.51
CA LEU A 338 -7.06 8.60 -13.24
C LEU A 338 -6.36 7.68 -12.26
N THR A 339 -5.19 7.22 -12.67
CA THR A 339 -4.31 6.40 -11.85
C THR A 339 -3.22 7.29 -11.29
N VAL A 340 -3.12 7.39 -9.96
CA VAL A 340 -2.10 8.20 -9.28
C VAL A 340 -0.98 7.30 -8.81
N GLN A 341 0.23 7.63 -9.25
CA GLN A 341 1.44 6.96 -8.82
C GLN A 341 2.28 7.82 -7.87
N LYS A 342 2.88 7.18 -6.86
CA LYS A 342 3.78 7.84 -5.91
C LYS A 342 5.25 7.76 -6.31
N GLN A 343 6.02 8.73 -5.85
CA GLN A 343 7.48 8.68 -5.80
C GLN A 343 7.93 7.62 -4.76
N PRO A 344 9.08 6.95 -4.94
CA PRO A 344 9.54 5.88 -4.05
C PRO A 344 9.49 6.20 -2.55
N ASP A 345 10.04 7.35 -2.16
CA ASP A 345 10.20 7.76 -0.75
C ASP A 345 8.98 8.51 -0.17
N ALA A 346 7.90 8.65 -0.94
CA ALA A 346 6.71 9.36 -0.47
C ALA A 346 5.91 8.50 0.52
N ASP A 347 5.58 9.11 1.68
CA ASP A 347 4.69 8.55 2.70
C ASP A 347 3.25 8.50 2.15
N THR A 348 2.74 7.29 1.97
CA THR A 348 1.46 7.03 1.31
C THR A 348 0.28 7.65 2.07
N ILE A 349 0.27 7.58 3.40
CA ILE A 349 -0.83 8.12 4.23
C ILE A 349 -0.85 9.65 4.17
N LYS A 350 0.32 10.30 4.31
CA LYS A 350 0.41 11.77 4.21
C LYS A 350 0.06 12.26 2.81
N LEU A 351 0.50 11.53 1.78
CA LEU A 351 0.21 11.84 0.39
C LEU A 351 -1.28 11.71 0.08
N ASP A 352 -1.94 10.65 0.54
CA ASP A 352 -3.38 10.45 0.38
C ASP A 352 -4.21 11.59 0.99
N ARG A 353 -3.83 12.08 2.18
CA ARG A 353 -4.47 13.26 2.80
C ARG A 353 -4.31 14.52 1.96
N ARG A 354 -3.09 14.80 1.47
CA ARG A 354 -2.82 15.95 0.59
C ARG A 354 -3.61 15.86 -0.73
N ILE A 355 -3.66 14.68 -1.33
CA ILE A 355 -4.44 14.42 -2.54
C ILE A 355 -5.92 14.65 -2.25
N SER A 356 -6.45 14.13 -1.15
CA SER A 356 -7.85 14.30 -0.76
C SER A 356 -8.25 15.77 -0.58
N ASP A 357 -7.39 16.59 0.03
CA ASP A 357 -7.61 18.04 0.16
C ASP A 357 -7.67 18.72 -1.21
N VAL A 358 -6.78 18.34 -2.13
CA VAL A 358 -6.78 18.85 -3.51
C VAL A 358 -8.03 18.40 -4.27
N LEU A 359 -8.40 17.12 -4.18
CA LEU A 359 -9.61 16.59 -4.83
C LEU A 359 -10.88 17.27 -4.32
N ALA A 360 -10.97 17.54 -3.01
CA ALA A 360 -12.09 18.29 -2.43
C ALA A 360 -12.17 19.73 -2.97
N SER A 361 -11.02 20.37 -3.23
CA SER A 361 -10.99 21.69 -3.88
C SER A 361 -11.39 21.62 -5.35
N VAL A 362 -10.89 20.62 -6.09
CA VAL A 362 -11.19 20.40 -7.51
C VAL A 362 -12.66 20.08 -7.72
N GLN A 363 -13.28 19.25 -6.87
CA GLN A 363 -14.70 18.93 -6.95
C GLN A 363 -15.62 20.16 -6.84
N ARG A 364 -15.17 21.25 -6.20
CA ARG A 364 -15.92 22.52 -6.13
C ARG A 364 -15.78 23.38 -7.39
N GLU A 365 -14.69 23.18 -8.16
CA GLU A 365 -14.43 23.87 -9.43
C GLU A 365 -15.05 23.13 -10.63
N LEU A 366 -15.30 21.82 -10.49
CA LEU A 366 -15.93 21.00 -11.53
C LEU A 366 -17.41 21.39 -11.72
N PRO A 367 -17.97 21.21 -12.93
CA PRO A 367 -19.40 21.35 -13.18
C PRO A 367 -20.26 20.49 -12.23
N GLU A 368 -21.45 20.96 -11.85
CA GLU A 368 -22.30 20.30 -10.83
C GLU A 368 -22.67 18.85 -11.16
N ASP A 369 -22.75 18.54 -12.46
CA ASP A 369 -23.07 17.23 -13.03
C ASP A 369 -21.88 16.28 -13.10
N VAL A 370 -20.65 16.77 -12.87
CA VAL A 370 -19.43 15.96 -12.85
C VAL A 370 -19.07 15.59 -11.41
N LYS A 371 -18.99 14.28 -11.13
CA LYS A 371 -18.59 13.74 -9.84
C LYS A 371 -17.24 13.03 -9.94
N LEU A 372 -16.41 13.26 -8.95
CA LEU A 372 -15.14 12.59 -8.75
C LEU A 372 -15.32 11.48 -7.71
N GLU A 373 -15.23 10.24 -8.17
CA GLU A 373 -15.25 9.05 -7.31
C GLU A 373 -13.83 8.73 -6.90
N SER A 374 -13.52 8.93 -5.61
CA SER A 374 -12.17 8.74 -5.06
C SER A 374 -11.98 7.46 -4.27
N GLU A 375 -13.04 6.69 -4.04
CA GLU A 375 -13.02 5.51 -3.16
C GLU A 375 -12.91 4.18 -3.93
N ILE A 376 -12.63 4.22 -5.24
CA ILE A 376 -12.50 3.01 -6.07
C ILE A 376 -11.34 2.13 -5.57
N PHE A 377 -10.17 2.74 -5.41
CA PHE A 377 -9.01 2.09 -4.81
C PHE A 377 -8.14 3.15 -4.12
N ARG A 378 -7.74 2.85 -2.88
CA ARG A 378 -6.78 3.64 -2.10
C ARG A 378 -5.93 2.72 -1.26
N GLN A 379 -4.62 2.78 -1.49
CA GLN A 379 -3.66 1.98 -0.71
C GLN A 379 -3.59 2.43 0.76
N SER A 380 -3.88 3.69 1.07
CA SER A 380 -3.88 4.23 2.44
C SER A 380 -4.81 3.46 3.39
N HIS A 381 -6.00 3.07 2.92
CA HIS A 381 -6.97 2.30 3.73
C HIS A 381 -6.39 0.95 4.17
N PHE A 382 -5.68 0.26 3.28
CA PHE A 382 -4.99 -0.99 3.62
C PHE A 382 -3.84 -0.75 4.60
N ILE A 383 -3.08 0.34 4.43
CA ILE A 383 -1.98 0.67 5.34
C ILE A 383 -2.49 0.98 6.74
N GLU A 384 -3.52 1.82 6.87
CA GLU A 384 -4.11 2.15 8.15
C GLU A 384 -4.67 0.89 8.83
N ALA A 385 -5.42 0.05 8.09
CA ALA A 385 -5.95 -1.21 8.64
C ALA A 385 -4.86 -2.18 9.10
N ALA A 386 -3.77 -2.34 8.34
CA ALA A 386 -2.67 -3.23 8.70
C ALA A 386 -1.92 -2.74 9.95
N VAL A 387 -1.65 -1.43 10.02
CA VAL A 387 -0.98 -0.79 11.16
C VAL A 387 -1.86 -0.84 12.41
N ASP A 388 -3.16 -0.58 12.27
CA ASP A 388 -4.12 -0.66 13.37
C ASP A 388 -4.23 -2.08 13.91
N ASN A 389 -4.27 -3.10 13.04
CA ASN A 389 -4.31 -4.50 13.45
C ASN A 389 -3.05 -4.90 14.24
N VAL A 390 -1.86 -4.49 13.80
CA VAL A 390 -0.62 -4.79 14.54
C VAL A 390 -0.52 -3.96 15.82
N SER A 391 -0.95 -2.70 15.79
CA SER A 391 -1.01 -1.84 16.98
C SER A 391 -1.97 -2.42 18.04
N GLU A 392 -3.11 -2.94 17.61
CA GLU A 392 -4.05 -3.68 18.46
C GLU A 392 -3.40 -4.94 19.05
N ALA A 393 -2.70 -5.74 18.24
CA ALA A 393 -1.98 -6.90 18.73
C ALA A 393 -0.87 -6.53 19.75
N VAL A 394 -0.13 -5.45 19.49
CA VAL A 394 0.87 -4.88 20.43
C VAL A 394 0.22 -4.45 21.73
N ARG A 395 -0.90 -3.74 21.66
CA ARG A 395 -1.68 -3.28 22.83
C ARG A 395 -2.19 -4.46 23.65
N ASP A 396 -2.81 -5.44 22.99
CA ASP A 396 -3.40 -6.60 23.64
C ASP A 396 -2.32 -7.51 24.26
N GLY A 397 -1.20 -7.69 23.55
CA GLY A 397 0.00 -8.33 24.09
C GLY A 397 0.52 -7.62 25.34
N ALA A 398 0.66 -6.30 25.30
CA ALA A 398 1.08 -5.49 26.45
C ALA A 398 0.12 -5.63 27.64
N ILE A 399 -1.20 -5.61 27.40
CA ILE A 399 -2.22 -5.80 28.43
C ILE A 399 -2.08 -7.19 29.06
N TRP A 400 -1.88 -8.25 28.27
CA TRP A 400 -1.66 -9.59 28.80
C TRP A 400 -0.39 -9.70 29.64
N VAL A 401 0.70 -9.08 29.19
CA VAL A 401 1.93 -9.00 30.00
C VAL A 401 1.64 -8.31 31.33
N ILE A 402 0.92 -7.18 31.34
CA ILE A 402 0.50 -6.49 32.57
C ILE A 402 -0.31 -7.43 33.48
N VAL A 403 -1.35 -8.06 32.95
CA VAL A 403 -2.24 -8.95 33.72
C VAL A 403 -1.46 -10.11 34.34
N ILE A 404 -0.64 -10.79 33.55
CA ILE A 404 0.19 -11.92 34.00
C ILE A 404 1.19 -11.45 35.07
N LEU A 405 1.83 -10.30 34.87
CA LEU A 405 2.76 -9.72 35.85
C LEU A 405 2.09 -9.41 37.19
N PHE A 406 0.91 -8.80 37.17
CA PHE A 406 0.16 -8.50 38.38
C PHE A 406 -0.29 -9.78 39.09
N LEU A 407 -0.70 -10.79 38.33
CA LEU A 407 -1.17 -12.08 38.84
C LEU A 407 -0.03 -12.89 39.48
N LEU A 408 1.15 -12.90 38.87
CA LEU A 408 2.32 -13.65 39.35
C LEU A 408 3.05 -12.94 40.48
N MET A 409 3.32 -11.63 40.35
CA MET A 409 4.06 -10.89 41.37
C MET A 409 3.19 -10.51 42.58
N GLY A 410 1.88 -10.38 42.39
CA GLY A 410 0.91 -10.08 43.45
C GLY A 410 1.09 -8.70 44.11
N ASN A 411 1.92 -7.82 43.55
CA ASN A 411 2.25 -6.53 44.17
C ASN A 411 2.46 -5.39 43.17
N PHE A 412 1.71 -4.32 43.37
CA PHE A 412 1.73 -3.13 42.53
C PHE A 412 3.11 -2.48 42.38
N ARG A 413 3.95 -2.47 43.41
CA ARG A 413 5.26 -1.81 43.33
C ARG A 413 6.29 -2.60 42.53
N THR A 414 6.30 -3.92 42.65
CA THR A 414 7.20 -4.79 41.87
C THR A 414 6.74 -4.88 40.41
N SER A 415 5.43 -4.99 40.19
CA SER A 415 4.86 -4.99 38.82
C SER A 415 5.13 -3.67 38.10
N ILE A 416 5.02 -2.51 38.76
CA ILE A 416 5.37 -1.21 38.14
C ILE A 416 6.86 -1.10 37.80
N SER A 417 7.77 -1.61 38.65
CA SER A 417 9.20 -1.52 38.35
C SER A 417 9.55 -2.28 37.07
N SER A 418 8.97 -3.47 36.86
CA SER A 418 9.19 -4.22 35.62
C SER A 418 8.38 -3.63 34.46
N LEU A 419 7.12 -3.25 34.66
CA LEU A 419 6.26 -2.73 33.58
C LEU A 419 6.76 -1.42 32.97
N SER A 420 7.31 -0.52 33.78
CA SER A 420 7.84 0.76 33.28
C SER A 420 9.07 0.62 32.37
N SER A 421 9.77 -0.52 32.42
CA SER A 421 10.87 -0.81 31.49
C SER A 421 10.38 -1.02 30.06
N MET A 422 9.16 -1.55 29.90
CA MET A 422 8.60 -1.90 28.59
C MET A 422 8.39 -0.67 27.68
N PRO A 423 7.64 0.39 28.08
CA PRO A 423 7.51 1.59 27.26
C PRO A 423 8.86 2.27 27.00
N LEU A 424 9.76 2.28 27.99
CA LEU A 424 11.07 2.90 27.84
C LEU A 424 11.90 2.20 26.76
N SER A 425 11.91 0.87 26.74
CA SER A 425 12.63 0.08 25.74
C SER A 425 12.03 0.22 24.33
N ILE A 426 10.69 0.26 24.20
CA ILE A 426 10.03 0.53 22.91
C ILE A 426 10.40 1.93 22.40
N LEU A 427 10.31 2.96 23.24
CA LEU A 427 10.63 4.33 22.84
C LEU A 427 12.12 4.52 22.52
N LEU A 428 13.00 3.81 23.22
CA LEU A 428 14.42 3.75 22.88
C LEU A 428 14.64 3.09 21.52
N THR A 429 13.91 2.02 21.22
CA THR A 429 13.93 1.34 19.90
C THR A 429 13.50 2.29 18.79
N VAL A 430 12.45 3.08 18.99
CA VAL A 430 11.99 4.10 18.04
C VAL A 430 13.06 5.15 17.77
N ILE A 431 13.78 5.61 18.81
CA ILE A 431 14.90 6.54 18.64
C ILE A 431 15.99 5.90 17.78
N VAL A 432 16.33 4.63 18.01
CA VAL A 432 17.31 3.92 17.18
C VAL A 432 16.82 3.82 15.74
N PHE A 433 15.56 3.46 15.49
CA PHE A 433 15.03 3.39 14.12
C PHE A 433 15.15 4.72 13.41
N TYR A 434 14.80 5.82 14.08
CA TYR A 434 14.95 7.17 13.52
C TYR A 434 16.41 7.49 13.17
N LEU A 435 17.37 7.16 14.05
CA LEU A 435 18.79 7.42 13.80
C LEU A 435 19.36 6.61 12.62
N PHE A 436 18.80 5.43 12.35
CA PHE A 436 19.23 4.56 11.25
C PHE A 436 18.34 4.65 10.00
N GLY A 437 17.36 5.55 9.97
CA GLY A 437 16.45 5.74 8.84
C GLY A 437 15.49 4.56 8.60
N ILE A 438 15.22 3.75 9.61
CA ILE A 438 14.29 2.61 9.52
C ILE A 438 12.86 3.15 9.65
N THR A 439 12.00 2.84 8.68
CA THR A 439 10.59 3.27 8.68
C THR A 439 9.74 2.41 9.62
N ILE A 440 8.59 2.94 10.04
CA ILE A 440 7.60 2.15 10.78
C ILE A 440 6.75 1.42 9.75
N ASN A 441 6.73 0.11 9.81
CA ASN A 441 5.88 -0.71 8.96
C ASN A 441 5.37 -1.95 9.68
N THR A 442 4.43 -2.66 9.07
CA THR A 442 3.80 -3.86 9.64
C THR A 442 4.83 -4.91 10.09
N MET A 443 5.94 -5.06 9.36
CA MET A 443 7.02 -6.00 9.70
C MET A 443 7.84 -5.52 10.91
N THR A 444 8.22 -4.24 10.97
CA THR A 444 8.95 -3.69 12.14
C THR A 444 8.07 -3.64 13.39
N LEU A 445 6.78 -3.29 13.26
CA LEU A 445 5.80 -3.33 14.35
C LEU A 445 5.55 -4.77 14.80
N GLY A 446 5.47 -5.73 13.86
CA GLY A 446 5.40 -7.15 14.17
C GLY A 446 6.63 -7.62 14.95
N GLY A 447 7.82 -7.10 14.62
CA GLY A 447 9.06 -7.43 15.32
C GLY A 447 9.06 -6.91 16.75
N ILE A 448 8.55 -5.69 16.96
CA ILE A 448 8.29 -5.16 18.29
C ILE A 448 7.23 -6.01 19.00
N ALA A 449 6.14 -6.39 18.33
CA ALA A 449 5.06 -7.19 18.90
C ALA A 449 5.53 -8.55 19.42
N VAL A 450 6.36 -9.25 18.64
CA VAL A 450 7.01 -10.50 19.06
C VAL A 450 7.97 -10.23 20.22
N ALA A 451 8.70 -9.11 20.19
CA ALA A 451 9.62 -8.73 21.26
C ALA A 451 8.93 -8.37 22.57
N ILE A 452 7.65 -8.00 22.61
CA ILE A 452 6.97 -7.52 23.84
C ILE A 452 7.11 -8.51 25.01
N GLY A 453 6.98 -9.81 24.75
CA GLY A 453 7.15 -10.83 25.78
C GLY A 453 8.56 -10.83 26.37
N ASP A 454 9.55 -10.75 25.50
CA ASP A 454 10.98 -10.79 25.87
C ASP A 454 11.47 -9.44 26.46
N LEU A 455 10.86 -8.33 26.05
CA LEU A 455 11.22 -6.97 26.45
C LEU A 455 11.06 -6.73 27.95
N VAL A 456 10.18 -7.49 28.60
CA VAL A 456 9.95 -7.35 30.04
C VAL A 456 10.68 -8.42 30.84
N ASP A 457 11.08 -9.53 30.20
CA ASP A 457 11.68 -10.69 30.87
C ASP A 457 12.95 -10.34 31.66
N ASP A 458 13.89 -9.63 31.04
CA ASP A 458 15.14 -9.18 31.70
C ASP A 458 14.85 -8.37 32.97
N SER A 459 13.86 -7.48 32.90
CA SER A 459 13.46 -6.64 34.03
C SER A 459 12.62 -7.39 35.07
N ILE A 460 11.94 -8.47 34.68
CA ILE A 460 11.20 -9.35 35.61
C ILE A 460 12.20 -10.15 36.43
N VAL A 461 13.16 -10.80 35.76
CA VAL A 461 14.17 -11.63 36.42
C VAL A 461 15.01 -10.79 37.40
N ASP A 462 15.36 -9.55 37.02
CA ASP A 462 16.08 -8.63 37.91
C ASP A 462 15.26 -8.15 39.09
N VAL A 463 14.05 -7.64 38.86
CA VAL A 463 13.19 -7.17 39.95
C VAL A 463 12.82 -8.31 40.90
N GLU A 464 12.55 -9.52 40.40
CA GLU A 464 12.24 -10.68 41.24
C GLU A 464 13.46 -11.11 42.07
N ASN A 465 14.67 -11.12 41.49
CA ASN A 465 15.86 -11.43 42.28
C ASN A 465 16.15 -10.36 43.34
N ILE A 466 16.03 -9.08 42.99
CA ILE A 466 16.14 -7.96 43.94
C ILE A 466 15.10 -8.12 45.06
N TYR A 467 13.85 -8.38 44.71
CA TYR A 467 12.76 -8.57 45.67
C TYR A 467 13.05 -9.74 46.62
N ARG A 468 13.45 -10.89 46.08
CA ARG A 468 13.83 -12.08 46.85
C ARG A 468 14.96 -11.76 47.85
N ARG A 469 16.05 -11.14 47.40
CA ARG A 469 17.22 -10.79 48.24
C ARG A 469 16.88 -9.74 49.31
N LEU A 470 16.06 -8.74 48.98
CA LEU A 470 15.58 -7.75 49.95
C LEU A 470 14.70 -8.40 51.02
N ARG A 471 13.87 -9.39 50.65
CA ARG A 471 13.01 -10.13 51.57
C ARG A 471 13.82 -11.04 52.48
N GLU A 472 14.81 -11.76 51.96
CA GLU A 472 15.78 -12.54 52.75
C GLU A 472 16.49 -11.66 53.78
N ASN A 473 16.98 -10.49 53.38
CA ASN A 473 17.67 -9.57 54.29
C ASN A 473 16.75 -9.01 55.38
N LYS A 474 15.49 -8.70 55.07
CA LYS A 474 14.52 -8.25 56.10
C LYS A 474 14.16 -9.32 57.12
N GLN A 475 14.34 -10.60 56.81
CA GLN A 475 14.12 -11.71 57.73
C GLN A 475 15.30 -11.96 58.68
N LEU A 476 16.46 -11.37 58.41
CA LEU A 476 17.62 -11.44 59.30
C LEU A 476 17.44 -10.52 60.53
N PRO A 477 18.09 -10.86 61.68
CA PRO A 477 18.16 -9.97 62.84
C PRO A 477 18.67 -8.58 62.45
N THR A 478 18.15 -7.52 63.08
CA THR A 478 18.42 -6.11 62.70
C THR A 478 19.91 -5.77 62.64
N GLU A 479 20.74 -6.43 63.45
CA GLU A 479 22.20 -6.26 63.49
C GLU A 479 22.93 -6.87 62.27
N ALA A 480 22.30 -7.83 61.57
CA ALA A 480 22.86 -8.51 60.40
C ALA A 480 22.33 -7.96 59.06
N GLN A 481 21.44 -6.96 59.08
CA GLN A 481 20.83 -6.39 57.89
C GLN A 481 21.81 -5.47 57.15
N LYS A 482 22.00 -5.72 55.84
CA LYS A 482 22.80 -4.85 54.97
C LYS A 482 21.96 -3.67 54.43
N PRO A 483 22.61 -2.56 54.03
CA PRO A 483 21.93 -1.46 53.33
C PRO A 483 21.22 -1.93 52.06
N ALA A 484 20.01 -1.42 51.80
CA ALA A 484 19.20 -1.84 50.65
C ALA A 484 19.92 -1.66 49.30
N LEU A 485 20.73 -0.60 49.14
CA LEU A 485 21.49 -0.34 47.91
C LEU A 485 22.55 -1.41 47.63
N ASP A 486 23.25 -1.89 48.67
CA ASP A 486 24.26 -2.94 48.51
C ASP A 486 23.62 -4.26 48.12
N ILE A 487 22.44 -4.54 48.69
CA ILE A 487 21.66 -5.74 48.37
C ILE A 487 21.19 -5.69 46.92
N ILE A 488 20.62 -4.56 46.49
CA ILE A 488 20.17 -4.38 45.10
C ILE A 488 21.35 -4.54 44.14
N PHE A 489 22.48 -3.89 44.42
CA PHE A 489 23.69 -4.03 43.60
C PHE A 489 24.14 -5.50 43.51
N SER A 490 24.19 -6.21 44.64
CA SER A 490 24.60 -7.62 44.67
C SER A 490 23.60 -8.53 43.94
N ALA A 491 22.30 -8.28 44.10
CA ALA A 491 21.22 -9.06 43.50
C ALA A 491 21.23 -8.90 41.97
N SER A 492 21.29 -7.67 41.46
CA SER A 492 21.37 -7.44 40.01
C SER A 492 22.70 -7.95 39.44
N SER A 493 23.80 -7.87 40.19
CA SER A 493 25.10 -8.38 39.71
C SER A 493 25.17 -9.91 39.62
N GLU A 494 24.41 -10.62 40.44
CA GLU A 494 24.33 -12.09 40.46
C GLU A 494 23.76 -12.66 39.15
N ILE A 495 22.68 -12.07 38.65
CA ILE A 495 21.94 -12.58 37.48
C ILE A 495 22.37 -11.98 36.15
N ARG A 496 23.16 -10.91 36.19
CA ARG A 496 23.48 -10.10 35.01
C ARG A 496 24.12 -10.89 33.87
N ASN A 497 25.05 -11.78 34.19
CA ASN A 497 25.70 -12.60 33.17
C ASN A 497 24.67 -13.51 32.48
N SER A 498 23.72 -14.06 33.25
CA SER A 498 22.64 -14.89 32.71
C SER A 498 21.75 -14.09 31.77
N ILE A 499 21.35 -12.86 32.15
CA ILE A 499 20.54 -11.97 31.31
C ILE A 499 21.28 -11.66 30.00
N VAL A 500 22.52 -11.15 30.08
CA VAL A 500 23.30 -10.78 28.88
C VAL A 500 23.52 -11.97 27.95
N TYR A 501 23.87 -13.15 28.48
CA TYR A 501 24.07 -14.33 27.63
C TYR A 501 22.76 -14.82 27.03
N ALA A 502 21.65 -14.79 27.78
CA ALA A 502 20.34 -15.16 27.26
C ALA A 502 19.94 -14.25 26.10
N THR A 503 20.02 -12.92 26.27
CA THR A 503 19.71 -11.96 25.20
C THR A 503 20.61 -12.16 23.98
N LEU A 504 21.92 -12.38 24.17
CA LEU A 504 22.86 -12.61 23.07
C LEU A 504 22.57 -13.91 22.31
N ILE A 505 22.14 -14.97 23.00
CA ILE A 505 21.73 -16.23 22.36
C ILE A 505 20.50 -15.98 21.48
N VAL A 506 19.51 -15.24 21.98
CA VAL A 506 18.31 -14.89 21.20
C VAL A 506 18.67 -14.08 19.96
N VAL A 507 19.54 -13.07 20.09
CA VAL A 507 20.06 -12.30 18.94
C VAL A 507 20.79 -13.20 17.93
N LEU A 508 21.60 -14.16 18.40
CA LEU A 508 22.31 -15.10 17.53
C LEU A 508 21.36 -16.03 16.76
N VAL A 509 20.26 -16.44 17.38
CA VAL A 509 19.23 -17.29 16.75
C VAL A 509 18.50 -16.57 15.60
N VAL A 510 18.36 -15.25 15.68
CA VAL A 510 17.71 -14.44 14.63
C VAL A 510 18.66 -14.06 13.50
N LEU A 511 19.98 -14.08 13.72
CA LEU A 511 20.98 -13.68 12.73
C LEU A 511 20.89 -14.41 11.37
N PRO A 512 20.57 -15.72 11.28
CA PRO A 512 20.38 -16.41 10.01
C PRO A 512 19.33 -15.78 9.09
N LEU A 513 18.37 -15.04 9.63
CA LEU A 513 17.34 -14.32 8.86
C LEU A 513 17.96 -13.34 7.84
N PHE A 514 19.10 -12.73 8.18
CA PHE A 514 19.81 -11.78 7.30
C PHE A 514 20.58 -12.45 6.16
N MET A 515 20.72 -13.78 6.20
CA MET A 515 21.35 -14.54 5.12
C MET A 515 20.36 -14.85 3.99
N MET A 516 19.05 -14.59 4.19
CA MET A 516 18.05 -14.71 3.15
C MET A 516 18.24 -13.64 2.09
N SER A 517 18.18 -14.05 0.81
CA SER A 517 18.35 -13.16 -0.33
C SER A 517 17.02 -12.93 -1.06
N GLY A 518 16.98 -11.92 -1.94
CA GLY A 518 15.77 -11.63 -2.71
C GLY A 518 14.71 -10.87 -1.93
N ILE A 519 13.45 -11.07 -2.30
CA ILE A 519 12.31 -10.31 -1.74
C ILE A 519 11.95 -10.78 -0.33
N GLU A 520 12.10 -12.08 -0.03
CA GLU A 520 11.89 -12.65 1.31
C GLU A 520 12.84 -11.99 2.32
N GLY A 521 14.13 -11.90 1.99
CA GLY A 521 15.12 -11.22 2.83
C GLY A 521 14.77 -9.76 3.08
N ARG A 522 14.27 -9.04 2.06
CA ARG A 522 13.85 -7.63 2.20
C ARG A 522 12.57 -7.47 3.04
N LEU A 523 11.64 -8.42 2.94
CA LEU A 523 10.41 -8.44 3.73
C LEU A 523 10.67 -8.75 5.21
N PHE A 524 11.51 -9.76 5.49
CA PHE A 524 11.75 -10.24 6.86
C PHE A 524 12.95 -9.59 7.57
N ALA A 525 13.96 -9.06 6.87
CA ALA A 525 15.08 -8.39 7.55
C ALA A 525 14.65 -7.25 8.48
N PRO A 526 13.68 -6.37 8.13
CA PRO A 526 13.16 -5.35 9.03
C PRO A 526 12.50 -5.92 10.29
N LEU A 527 11.78 -7.05 10.17
CA LEU A 527 11.24 -7.79 11.31
C LEU A 527 12.36 -8.21 12.28
N GLY A 528 13.43 -8.82 11.73
CA GLY A 528 14.60 -9.24 12.52
C GLY A 528 15.38 -8.08 13.14
N ILE A 529 15.58 -6.98 12.39
CA ILE A 529 16.23 -5.76 12.90
C ILE A 529 15.41 -5.19 14.05
N ALA A 530 14.09 -5.08 13.87
CA ALA A 530 13.22 -4.53 14.89
C ALA A 530 13.26 -5.35 16.17
N TYR A 531 13.19 -6.68 16.05
CA TYR A 531 13.28 -7.59 17.19
C TYR A 531 14.64 -7.50 17.90
N ILE A 532 15.77 -7.56 17.16
CA ILE A 532 17.11 -7.46 17.75
C ILE A 532 17.34 -6.10 18.42
N VAL A 533 16.97 -5.01 17.77
CA VAL A 533 17.14 -3.66 18.35
C VAL A 533 16.28 -3.51 19.60
N ALA A 534 15.04 -4.02 19.60
CA ALA A 534 14.16 -4.01 20.76
C ALA A 534 14.77 -4.77 21.94
N LEU A 535 15.33 -5.97 21.71
CA LEU A 535 16.02 -6.75 22.74
C LEU A 535 17.28 -6.07 23.28
N LEU A 536 18.10 -5.49 22.40
CA LEU A 536 19.30 -4.76 22.83
C LEU A 536 18.93 -3.50 23.64
N CYS A 537 17.88 -2.79 23.24
CA CYS A 537 17.33 -1.68 24.00
C CYS A 537 16.80 -2.16 25.36
N SER A 538 16.10 -3.30 25.40
CA SER A 538 15.67 -3.96 26.63
C SER A 538 16.82 -4.20 27.60
N LEU A 539 17.90 -4.79 27.08
CA LEU A 539 19.08 -5.12 27.88
C LEU A 539 19.72 -3.87 28.47
N VAL A 540 19.83 -2.79 27.67
CA VAL A 540 20.34 -1.50 28.17
C VAL A 540 19.46 -0.97 29.30
N VAL A 541 18.14 -1.02 29.15
CA VAL A 541 17.18 -0.59 30.17
C VAL A 541 17.27 -1.46 31.43
N ALA A 542 17.35 -2.78 31.28
CA ALA A 542 17.48 -3.73 32.38
C ALA A 542 18.77 -3.56 33.18
N LEU A 543 19.89 -3.20 32.54
CA LEU A 543 21.17 -2.99 33.23
C LEU A 543 21.31 -1.60 33.87
N THR A 544 20.43 -0.65 33.54
CA THR A 544 20.56 0.76 33.96
C THR A 544 19.36 1.25 34.74
N PHE A 545 18.20 1.35 34.09
CA PHE A 545 16.98 1.93 34.63
C PHE A 545 16.31 1.01 35.65
N THR A 546 16.24 -0.30 35.38
CA THR A 546 15.52 -1.26 36.23
C THR A 546 16.06 -1.32 37.67
N PRO A 547 17.38 -1.46 37.92
CA PRO A 547 17.95 -1.44 39.27
C PRO A 547 17.73 -0.10 39.99
N VAL A 548 17.81 1.01 39.24
CA VAL A 548 17.61 2.36 39.77
C VAL A 548 16.17 2.53 40.23
N LEU A 549 15.21 2.16 39.41
CA LEU A 549 13.79 2.27 39.76
C LEU A 549 13.41 1.33 40.91
N ALA A 550 13.93 0.11 40.91
CA ALA A 550 13.79 -0.84 42.02
C ALA A 550 14.33 -0.26 43.34
N SER A 551 15.46 0.47 43.30
CA SER A 551 16.03 1.14 44.48
C SER A 551 15.17 2.27 45.05
N VAL A 552 14.31 2.88 44.23
CA VAL A 552 13.40 3.94 44.68
C VAL A 552 12.09 3.34 45.22
N LEU A 553 11.54 2.31 44.55
CA LEU A 553 10.21 1.78 44.85
C LEU A 553 10.17 0.68 45.93
N LEU A 554 11.20 -0.19 46.00
CA LEU A 554 11.15 -1.43 46.79
C LEU A 554 11.62 -1.32 48.25
N PRO A 555 12.68 -0.56 48.63
CA PRO A 555 13.25 -0.64 49.99
C PRO A 555 12.27 -0.32 51.14
N ARG A 556 11.26 0.51 50.87
CA ARG A 556 10.23 0.95 51.83
C ARG A 556 8.89 0.26 51.63
N ALA A 557 8.87 -0.86 50.93
CA ALA A 557 7.67 -1.67 50.74
C ALA A 557 7.17 -2.28 52.06
N PRO A 558 5.91 -2.01 52.49
CA PRO A 558 5.35 -2.58 53.72
C PRO A 558 5.23 -4.11 53.66
N PHE A 559 5.07 -4.66 52.46
CA PHE A 559 4.91 -6.08 52.18
C PHE A 559 6.20 -6.92 52.29
N LEU A 560 7.38 -6.30 52.38
CA LEU A 560 8.63 -7.03 52.66
C LEU A 560 8.60 -7.74 54.02
N ALA A 561 7.70 -7.33 54.92
CA ALA A 561 7.48 -7.96 56.22
C ALA A 561 6.48 -9.13 56.16
N ASP A 562 5.73 -9.29 55.07
CA ASP A 562 4.69 -10.31 54.96
C ASP A 562 5.28 -11.66 54.49
N LYS A 563 4.95 -12.74 55.20
CA LYS A 563 5.45 -14.10 54.89
C LYS A 563 4.67 -14.77 53.77
N ARG A 564 3.56 -14.18 53.32
CA ARG A 564 2.66 -14.83 52.35
C ARG A 564 3.09 -14.55 50.91
N GLU A 565 3.43 -15.63 50.19
CA GLU A 565 3.55 -15.59 48.73
C GLU A 565 2.16 -15.50 48.08
N PRO A 566 2.05 -14.97 46.84
CA PRO A 566 0.81 -14.99 46.08
C PRO A 566 0.24 -16.41 46.00
N LEU A 567 -1.09 -16.54 46.11
CA LEU A 567 -1.79 -17.84 46.14
C LEU A 567 -1.47 -18.70 44.91
N ILE A 568 -1.40 -18.06 43.74
CA ILE A 568 -1.17 -18.72 42.47
C ILE A 568 0.26 -19.26 42.40
N MET A 569 1.25 -18.48 42.86
CA MET A 569 2.65 -18.89 42.92
C MET A 569 2.83 -20.14 43.80
N ARG A 570 2.14 -20.20 44.94
CA ARG A 570 2.16 -21.38 45.84
C ARG A 570 1.58 -22.63 45.18
N TRP A 571 0.46 -22.45 44.47
CA TRP A 571 -0.19 -23.52 43.75
C TRP A 571 0.67 -24.06 42.60
N LEU A 572 1.31 -23.16 41.82
CA LEU A 572 2.25 -23.52 40.76
C LEU A 572 3.45 -24.29 41.31
N LYS A 573 4.09 -23.79 42.38
CA LYS A 573 5.24 -24.47 43.03
C LYS A 573 4.89 -25.86 43.55
N TYR A 574 3.68 -26.06 44.09
CA TYR A 574 3.23 -27.38 44.54
C TYR A 574 3.20 -28.39 43.39
N TRP A 575 2.66 -27.99 42.24
CA TRP A 575 2.61 -28.85 41.06
C TRP A 575 3.98 -29.04 40.42
N ASP A 576 4.77 -27.97 40.32
CA ASP A 576 6.14 -28.01 39.81
C ASP A 576 6.99 -29.02 40.60
N GLU A 577 6.99 -28.92 41.94
CA GLU A 577 7.73 -29.85 42.79
C GLU A 577 7.26 -31.30 42.62
N ARG A 578 5.95 -31.52 42.50
CA ARG A 578 5.37 -32.86 42.32
C ARG A 578 5.73 -33.46 40.97
N LEU A 579 5.67 -32.66 39.91
CA LEU A 579 6.07 -33.04 38.55
C LEU A 579 7.56 -33.31 38.51
N LEU A 580 8.41 -32.40 39.00
CA LEU A 580 9.85 -32.54 39.02
C LEU A 580 10.30 -33.84 39.72
N ARG A 581 9.74 -34.15 40.89
CA ARG A 581 10.02 -35.40 41.60
C ARG A 581 9.62 -36.64 40.77
N TRP A 582 8.51 -36.57 40.04
CA TRP A 582 8.08 -37.65 39.15
C TRP A 582 9.01 -37.80 37.94
N THR A 583 9.38 -36.68 37.29
CA THR A 583 10.23 -36.63 36.11
C THR A 583 11.64 -37.14 36.43
N LEU A 584 12.23 -36.66 37.53
CA LEU A 584 13.54 -37.09 38.01
C LEU A 584 13.55 -38.54 38.52
N GLY A 585 12.41 -39.04 38.99
CA GLY A 585 12.27 -40.44 39.40
C GLY A 585 12.25 -41.42 38.22
N ARG A 586 11.92 -40.95 37.00
CA ARG A 586 11.78 -41.82 35.80
C ARG A 586 12.33 -41.16 34.52
N PRO A 587 13.63 -40.79 34.49
CA PRO A 587 14.19 -39.99 33.39
C PRO A 587 14.15 -40.71 32.04
N ARG A 588 14.38 -42.03 32.01
CA ARG A 588 14.39 -42.82 30.76
C ARG A 588 13.01 -42.91 30.11
N THR A 589 11.94 -43.07 30.89
CA THR A 589 10.58 -43.13 30.34
C THR A 589 10.13 -41.78 29.83
N VAL A 590 10.52 -40.70 30.51
CA VAL A 590 10.22 -39.33 30.07
C VAL A 590 10.96 -39.04 28.77
N LEU A 591 12.26 -39.33 28.69
CA LEU A 591 13.05 -39.15 27.47
C LEU A 591 12.51 -39.98 26.30
N ALA A 592 12.08 -41.22 26.55
CA ALA A 592 11.44 -42.05 25.54
C ALA A 592 10.10 -41.44 25.06
N GLY A 593 9.25 -40.99 25.98
CA GLY A 593 8.00 -40.33 25.65
C GLY A 593 8.19 -39.04 24.85
N VAL A 594 9.14 -38.18 25.25
CA VAL A 594 9.50 -36.96 24.51
C VAL A 594 10.04 -37.30 23.12
N SER A 595 10.90 -38.32 23.01
CA SER A 595 11.43 -38.75 21.71
C SER A 595 10.33 -39.24 20.76
N VAL A 596 9.34 -39.97 21.29
CA VAL A 596 8.16 -40.40 20.51
C VAL A 596 7.32 -39.19 20.09
N LEU A 597 7.09 -38.23 20.98
CA LEU A 597 6.36 -37.00 20.63
C LEU A 597 7.08 -36.18 19.55
N VAL A 598 8.41 -36.06 19.63
CA VAL A 598 9.21 -35.40 18.59
C VAL A 598 9.11 -36.15 17.27
N LEU A 599 9.22 -37.48 17.28
CA LEU A 599 9.05 -38.29 16.07
C LEU A 599 7.67 -38.11 15.44
N LEU A 600 6.61 -38.17 16.26
CA LEU A 600 5.24 -37.94 15.79
C LEU A 600 5.08 -36.53 15.22
N SER A 601 5.66 -35.50 15.84
CA SER A 601 5.65 -34.13 15.32
C SER A 601 6.45 -33.99 14.02
N CYS A 602 7.60 -34.65 13.88
CA CYS A 602 8.34 -34.66 12.61
C CYS A 602 7.58 -35.40 11.51
N MET A 603 6.82 -36.45 11.86
CA MET A 603 5.96 -37.17 10.92
C MET A 603 4.83 -36.30 10.38
N THR A 604 4.43 -35.22 11.05
CA THR A 604 3.38 -34.31 10.53
C THR A 604 3.90 -33.32 9.48
N LEU A 605 5.21 -33.09 9.38
CA LEU A 605 5.80 -32.10 8.45
C LEU A 605 5.44 -32.32 6.98
N PRO A 606 5.42 -33.56 6.42
CA PRO A 606 5.05 -33.78 5.02
C PRO A 606 3.60 -33.44 4.69
N TRP A 607 2.71 -33.33 5.69
CA TRP A 607 1.31 -32.94 5.50
C TRP A 607 1.07 -31.43 5.61
N MET A 608 2.10 -30.65 5.98
CA MET A 608 1.99 -29.20 6.04
C MET A 608 2.10 -28.61 4.63
N GLY A 609 1.11 -27.82 4.22
CA GLY A 609 1.17 -27.07 2.97
C GLY A 609 2.31 -26.05 2.96
N GLY A 610 2.75 -25.65 1.77
CA GLY A 610 3.74 -24.60 1.58
C GLY A 610 3.16 -23.46 0.76
N GLU A 611 3.22 -22.25 1.29
CA GLU A 611 2.87 -21.01 0.59
C GLU A 611 4.04 -20.04 0.68
N PHE A 612 4.21 -19.20 -0.34
CA PHE A 612 5.29 -18.21 -0.36
C PHE A 612 5.07 -17.13 0.72
N LEU A 613 3.85 -16.58 0.76
CA LEU A 613 3.37 -15.65 1.78
C LEU A 613 1.88 -15.91 1.99
N PRO A 614 1.34 -15.69 3.21
CA PRO A 614 -0.10 -15.69 3.43
C PRO A 614 -0.78 -14.65 2.53
N PRO A 615 -1.99 -14.92 2.02
CA PRO A 615 -2.74 -13.93 1.24
C PRO A 615 -3.06 -12.71 2.11
N PHE A 616 -2.86 -11.52 1.55
CA PHE A 616 -3.24 -10.26 2.18
C PHE A 616 -4.66 -9.90 1.77
N ASN A 617 -5.42 -9.34 2.71
CA ASN A 617 -6.74 -8.82 2.42
C ASN A 617 -6.70 -7.27 2.42
N GLU A 618 -6.78 -6.69 1.23
CA GLU A 618 -6.77 -5.24 1.00
C GLU A 618 -8.19 -4.64 0.97
N GLY A 619 -9.24 -5.47 1.03
CA GLY A 619 -10.63 -5.05 0.82
C GLY A 619 -11.01 -4.80 -0.65
N THR A 620 -10.03 -4.87 -1.56
CA THR A 620 -10.20 -4.82 -3.01
C THR A 620 -9.61 -6.08 -3.66
N ALA A 621 -10.04 -6.39 -4.88
CA ALA A 621 -9.36 -7.37 -5.73
C ALA A 621 -9.28 -6.89 -7.17
N THR A 622 -8.20 -7.28 -7.82
CA THR A 622 -7.93 -6.97 -9.22
C THR A 622 -8.19 -8.20 -10.08
N ILE A 623 -9.25 -8.18 -10.89
CA ILE A 623 -9.64 -9.30 -11.77
C ILE A 623 -9.17 -9.01 -13.19
N ASN A 624 -8.40 -9.93 -13.78
CA ASN A 624 -7.86 -9.79 -15.13
C ASN A 624 -8.63 -10.66 -16.13
N LEU A 625 -9.27 -10.03 -17.12
CA LEU A 625 -9.95 -10.65 -18.24
C LEU A 625 -9.13 -10.51 -19.52
N ARG A 626 -8.62 -11.64 -20.03
CA ARG A 626 -7.85 -11.70 -21.28
C ARG A 626 -8.65 -12.37 -22.38
N LEU A 627 -8.89 -11.62 -23.46
CA LEU A 627 -9.52 -12.11 -24.67
C LEU A 627 -8.46 -12.51 -25.71
N GLU A 628 -8.89 -13.24 -26.73
CA GLU A 628 -7.99 -13.65 -27.82
C GLU A 628 -7.34 -12.42 -28.50
N PRO A 629 -6.03 -12.49 -28.81
CA PRO A 629 -5.35 -11.43 -29.55
C PRO A 629 -6.06 -11.10 -30.87
N GLY A 630 -6.15 -9.81 -31.20
CA GLY A 630 -6.86 -9.34 -32.40
C GLY A 630 -8.33 -8.96 -32.15
N THR A 631 -8.88 -9.23 -30.97
CA THR A 631 -10.19 -8.73 -30.56
C THR A 631 -10.21 -7.20 -30.59
N SER A 632 -11.24 -6.61 -31.22
CA SER A 632 -11.38 -5.15 -31.29
C SER A 632 -11.79 -4.55 -29.94
N LEU A 633 -11.35 -3.31 -29.66
CA LEU A 633 -11.68 -2.62 -28.40
C LEU A 633 -13.20 -2.57 -28.12
N GLY A 634 -14.03 -2.36 -29.15
CA GLY A 634 -15.49 -2.31 -28.97
C GLY A 634 -16.09 -3.67 -28.55
N GLU A 635 -15.54 -4.78 -29.07
CA GLU A 635 -15.97 -6.12 -28.67
C GLU A 635 -15.46 -6.47 -27.27
N SER A 636 -14.23 -6.08 -26.94
CA SER A 636 -13.68 -6.21 -25.59
C SER A 636 -14.53 -5.46 -24.56
N GLN A 637 -14.96 -4.23 -24.88
CA GLN A 637 -15.89 -3.47 -24.04
C GLN A 637 -17.26 -4.15 -23.89
N ARG A 638 -17.80 -4.73 -24.96
CA ARG A 638 -19.09 -5.43 -24.93
C ARG A 638 -19.05 -6.64 -24.00
N ILE A 639 -17.97 -7.44 -24.07
CA ILE A 639 -17.79 -8.59 -23.18
C ILE A 639 -17.52 -8.11 -21.76
N ALA A 640 -16.63 -7.13 -21.60
CA ALA A 640 -16.24 -6.64 -20.30
C ALA A 640 -17.40 -5.98 -19.54
N GLY A 641 -18.25 -5.20 -20.21
CA GLY A 641 -19.46 -4.63 -19.59
C GLY A 641 -20.42 -5.70 -19.06
N ARG A 642 -20.48 -6.85 -19.74
CA ARG A 642 -21.25 -8.01 -19.25
C ARG A 642 -20.64 -8.63 -17.99
N VAL A 643 -19.32 -8.63 -17.89
CA VAL A 643 -18.60 -9.05 -16.68
C VAL A 643 -18.81 -8.03 -15.56
N GLU A 644 -18.81 -6.72 -15.84
CA GLU A 644 -19.16 -5.68 -14.85
C GLU A 644 -20.54 -5.92 -14.27
N ASP A 645 -21.54 -6.19 -15.12
CA ASP A 645 -22.91 -6.49 -14.68
C ASP A 645 -22.96 -7.72 -13.76
N ILE A 646 -22.26 -8.81 -14.12
CA ILE A 646 -22.18 -10.04 -13.31
C ILE A 646 -21.50 -9.77 -11.95
N LEU A 647 -20.40 -9.03 -11.94
CA LEU A 647 -19.70 -8.67 -10.69
C LEU A 647 -20.61 -7.82 -9.79
N LEU A 648 -21.37 -6.89 -10.36
CA LEU A 648 -22.31 -6.05 -9.62
C LEU A 648 -23.53 -6.83 -9.08
N GLU A 649 -23.87 -8.00 -9.63
CA GLU A 649 -24.92 -8.86 -9.07
C GLU A 649 -24.52 -9.45 -7.71
N VAL A 650 -23.22 -9.55 -7.40
CA VAL A 650 -22.75 -10.03 -6.10
C VAL A 650 -23.03 -8.97 -5.02
N PRO A 651 -23.80 -9.29 -3.96
CA PRO A 651 -24.19 -8.31 -2.93
C PRO A 651 -23.00 -7.64 -2.24
N GLU A 652 -21.93 -8.41 -1.99
CA GLU A 652 -20.74 -7.93 -1.29
C GLU A 652 -19.85 -7.01 -2.13
N VAL A 653 -20.07 -6.86 -3.45
CA VAL A 653 -19.31 -5.93 -4.30
C VAL A 653 -19.87 -4.52 -4.18
N LEU A 654 -19.08 -3.54 -3.74
CA LEU A 654 -19.46 -2.14 -3.59
C LEU A 654 -19.30 -1.33 -4.88
N SER A 655 -18.17 -1.50 -5.56
CA SER A 655 -17.87 -0.83 -6.81
C SER A 655 -17.05 -1.72 -7.73
N VAL A 656 -17.23 -1.51 -9.03
CA VAL A 656 -16.43 -2.12 -10.09
C VAL A 656 -15.90 -1.00 -10.97
N ALA A 657 -14.59 -0.91 -11.10
CA ALA A 657 -13.93 -0.04 -12.05
C ALA A 657 -13.19 -0.87 -13.08
N ARG A 658 -13.32 -0.52 -14.35
CA ARG A 658 -12.77 -1.29 -15.47
C ARG A 658 -11.78 -0.44 -16.25
N ARG A 659 -10.62 -1.02 -16.53
CA ARG A 659 -9.60 -0.51 -17.47
C ARG A 659 -9.43 -1.53 -18.59
N THR A 660 -9.80 -1.20 -19.83
CA THR A 660 -9.58 -2.09 -21.00
C THR A 660 -8.52 -1.49 -21.90
N GLY A 661 -7.45 -2.24 -22.20
CA GLY A 661 -6.31 -1.72 -22.95
C GLY A 661 -5.39 -0.87 -22.08
N ARG A 662 -4.85 0.21 -22.65
CA ARG A 662 -3.89 1.09 -21.95
C ARG A 662 -4.26 2.57 -22.02
N ALA A 663 -3.78 3.34 -21.06
CA ALA A 663 -3.77 4.80 -21.15
C ALA A 663 -2.65 5.31 -22.08
N GLU A 664 -2.76 6.57 -22.50
CA GLU A 664 -1.67 7.27 -23.19
C GLU A 664 -0.58 7.61 -22.17
N LEU A 665 0.70 7.47 -22.56
CA LEU A 665 1.86 7.68 -21.67
C LEU A 665 1.87 6.80 -20.41
N ASP A 666 1.16 5.68 -20.42
CA ASP A 666 1.17 4.69 -19.35
C ASP A 666 2.30 3.67 -19.51
N GLU A 667 2.93 3.31 -18.40
CA GLU A 667 3.98 2.28 -18.37
C GLU A 667 3.41 0.87 -18.60
N HIS A 668 2.08 0.69 -18.50
CA HIS A 668 1.41 -0.57 -18.77
C HIS A 668 1.14 -0.75 -20.27
N ALA A 669 1.97 -1.55 -20.96
CA ALA A 669 1.80 -1.90 -22.36
C ALA A 669 0.74 -3.01 -22.58
N GLU A 670 -0.49 -2.77 -22.13
CA GLU A 670 -1.58 -3.73 -22.32
C GLU A 670 -2.27 -3.57 -23.69
N GLY A 671 -2.65 -4.71 -24.27
CA GLY A 671 -3.40 -4.77 -25.53
C GLY A 671 -4.87 -4.47 -25.31
N VAL A 672 -5.57 -4.02 -26.35
CA VAL A 672 -7.03 -3.74 -26.29
C VAL A 672 -7.87 -4.98 -25.93
N ASN A 673 -7.28 -6.17 -26.04
CA ASN A 673 -7.89 -7.46 -25.68
C ASN A 673 -7.71 -7.82 -24.19
N ASN A 674 -6.92 -7.07 -23.42
CA ASN A 674 -6.81 -7.25 -21.98
C ASN A 674 -7.68 -6.23 -21.25
N THR A 675 -8.39 -6.67 -20.22
CA THR A 675 -9.22 -5.84 -19.36
C THR A 675 -8.94 -6.18 -17.91
N GLU A 676 -8.77 -5.15 -17.11
CA GLU A 676 -8.58 -5.25 -15.68
C GLU A 676 -9.79 -4.62 -14.97
N PHE A 677 -10.27 -5.30 -13.93
CA PHE A 677 -11.33 -4.82 -13.06
C PHE A 677 -10.79 -4.63 -11.65
N GLU A 678 -10.95 -3.42 -11.12
CA GLU A 678 -10.77 -3.10 -9.72
C GLU A 678 -12.13 -3.29 -9.03
N VAL A 679 -12.23 -4.30 -8.16
CA VAL A 679 -13.46 -4.63 -7.44
C VAL A 679 -13.28 -4.30 -5.98
N GLN A 680 -14.12 -3.44 -5.45
CA GLN A 680 -14.15 -3.13 -4.02
C GLN A 680 -15.21 -3.98 -3.33
N PHE A 681 -14.85 -4.61 -2.21
CA PHE A 681 -15.75 -5.44 -1.42
C PHE A 681 -16.22 -4.72 -0.15
N ALA A 682 -17.41 -5.07 0.30
CA ALA A 682 -17.93 -4.70 1.60
C ALA A 682 -17.12 -5.38 2.71
N GLN A 683 -16.86 -4.66 3.79
CA GLN A 683 -16.18 -5.22 4.95
C GLN A 683 -17.09 -6.22 5.66
N HIS A 684 -16.65 -7.48 5.74
CA HIS A 684 -17.39 -8.52 6.44
C HIS A 684 -17.50 -8.28 7.95
N LYS A 685 -16.49 -7.64 8.56
CA LYS A 685 -16.37 -7.41 10.00
C LYS A 685 -16.44 -5.90 10.26
N ILE A 686 -17.57 -5.44 10.81
CA ILE A 686 -17.83 -4.02 11.09
C ILE A 686 -17.78 -3.79 12.60
N GLU A 687 -17.19 -2.67 13.02
CA GLU A 687 -17.15 -2.30 14.43
C GLU A 687 -18.51 -1.78 14.93
N LYS A 688 -19.01 -2.33 16.04
CA LYS A 688 -20.21 -1.78 16.69
C LYS A 688 -19.89 -0.44 17.34
N LEU A 689 -20.67 0.58 17.01
CA LEU A 689 -20.56 1.90 17.64
C LEU A 689 -20.97 1.85 19.13
N GLY A 690 -20.40 2.75 19.94
CA GLY A 690 -20.75 2.95 21.34
C GLY A 690 -19.60 2.69 22.31
N TRP A 691 -19.58 3.43 23.43
CA TRP A 691 -18.49 3.40 24.40
C TRP A 691 -18.30 2.03 25.06
N HIS A 692 -19.38 1.27 25.30
CA HIS A 692 -19.31 -0.09 25.83
C HIS A 692 -18.57 -1.04 24.87
N ASN A 693 -18.82 -0.91 23.57
CA ASN A 693 -18.17 -1.72 22.55
C ASN A 693 -16.70 -1.31 22.37
N ALA A 694 -16.37 -0.04 22.57
CA ALA A 694 -14.98 0.42 22.64
C ALA A 694 -14.23 -0.14 23.86
N VAL A 695 -14.91 -0.29 25.01
CA VAL A 695 -14.34 -0.97 26.19
C VAL A 695 -14.17 -2.46 25.94
N LEU A 696 -15.14 -3.12 25.30
CA LEU A 696 -15.04 -4.53 24.92
C LEU A 696 -13.87 -4.78 23.95
N ARG A 697 -13.59 -3.83 23.03
CA ARG A 697 -12.40 -3.87 22.15
C ARG A 697 -11.08 -3.87 22.91
N ALA A 698 -11.00 -3.10 24.00
CA ALA A 698 -9.78 -3.02 24.80
C ALA A 698 -9.53 -4.26 25.68
N ILE A 699 -10.51 -5.16 25.79
CA ILE A 699 -10.40 -6.37 26.60
C ILE A 699 -10.09 -7.54 25.65
N PRO A 700 -8.93 -8.20 25.81
CA PRO A 700 -8.58 -9.34 24.97
C PRO A 700 -9.67 -10.42 25.01
N ILE A 701 -9.91 -11.08 23.87
CA ILE A 701 -11.00 -12.07 23.66
C ILE A 701 -12.40 -11.44 23.62
N ALA A 702 -12.72 -10.51 24.51
CA ALA A 702 -14.02 -9.81 24.51
C ALA A 702 -14.21 -8.88 23.31
N HIS A 703 -13.12 -8.43 22.67
CA HIS A 703 -13.15 -7.70 21.41
C HIS A 703 -13.90 -8.47 20.31
N LEU A 704 -13.98 -9.81 20.35
CA LEU A 704 -14.76 -10.57 19.37
C LEU A 704 -16.25 -10.22 19.41
N TRP A 705 -16.77 -9.75 20.54
CA TRP A 705 -18.18 -9.36 20.69
C TRP A 705 -18.48 -7.91 20.29
N SER A 706 -17.45 -7.09 20.10
CA SER A 706 -17.60 -5.70 19.66
C SER A 706 -17.77 -5.55 18.14
N PHE A 707 -17.77 -6.65 17.40
CA PHE A 707 -17.98 -6.64 15.96
C PHE A 707 -19.37 -7.14 15.58
N GLU A 708 -19.88 -6.62 14.48
CA GLU A 708 -21.01 -7.11 13.73
C GLU A 708 -20.49 -7.71 12.43
N TYR A 709 -21.00 -8.89 12.08
CA TYR A 709 -20.60 -9.58 10.86
C TYR A 709 -21.71 -9.40 9.83
N GLN A 710 -21.38 -8.88 8.65
CA GLN A 710 -22.32 -8.65 7.55
C GLN A 710 -21.88 -9.39 6.29
N GLY A 711 -22.82 -9.98 5.57
CA GLY A 711 -22.55 -10.78 4.37
C GLY A 711 -21.67 -11.99 4.61
N ARG A 712 -21.08 -12.51 3.52
CA ARG A 712 -20.14 -13.63 3.55
C ARG A 712 -18.70 -13.16 3.74
N ALA A 713 -17.84 -14.07 4.20
CA ALA A 713 -16.41 -13.80 4.27
C ALA A 713 -15.86 -13.54 2.86
N GLN A 714 -14.96 -12.57 2.73
CA GLN A 714 -14.42 -12.18 1.43
C GLN A 714 -13.73 -13.34 0.71
N GLU A 715 -13.09 -14.27 1.43
CA GLU A 715 -12.49 -15.47 0.84
C GLU A 715 -13.52 -16.35 0.13
N SER A 716 -14.73 -16.50 0.69
CA SER A 716 -15.78 -17.28 0.03
C SER A 716 -16.42 -16.51 -1.13
N VAL A 717 -16.53 -15.18 -1.03
CA VAL A 717 -16.98 -14.34 -2.15
C VAL A 717 -16.01 -14.42 -3.32
N ILE A 718 -14.70 -14.32 -3.05
CA ILE A 718 -13.65 -14.43 -4.07
C ILE A 718 -13.62 -15.83 -4.68
N ALA A 719 -13.86 -16.89 -3.90
CA ALA A 719 -13.89 -18.25 -4.42
C ALA A 719 -15.10 -18.50 -5.35
N ASP A 720 -16.20 -17.77 -5.16
CA ASP A 720 -17.41 -17.87 -6.00
C ASP A 720 -17.31 -17.03 -7.29
N LEU A 721 -16.50 -15.96 -7.27
CA LEU A 721 -16.21 -15.08 -8.42
C LEU A 721 -15.20 -15.72 -9.38
#